data_AF-A0AAU5YRB1-F1
#
_entry.id   AF-A0AAU5YRB1-F1
#
_cell.length_a   1.000
_cell.length_b   1.000
_cell.length_c   1.000
_cell.angle_alpha   90.00
_cell.angle_beta   90.00
_cell.angle_gamma   90.00
#
_symmetry.space_group_name_H-M   'P 1'
#
loop_
_entity.id
_entity.type
_entity.pdbx_description
1 polymer ?
#
loop_
_entity_poly.entity_id
_entity_poly.type
_entity_poly.pdbx_seq_one_letter_code
_entity_poly.pdbx_strand_id
1 'polypeptide(L)'
;MSAAGRDMGSVAAAVLGDGLDSLDADRTNDGRQYFVLRDSQGKSATVWVDAVPLETGTIADTATNTTSQNYVIRVSDRLPAEMLGRVLAHELGELVAVRERAAEGLAPVREDLLREGAELPAHQELSTSDRGRIGELNWLAGRSAAPDLSPEQQMEARAEFSALLDPYGIRPTVAMTDEDAFRPQERAARVRYRVSADFLSAGSRRLLDTLAHPLEHLPPPDATALQASRDAALRAERQVEAFIGRRDVTMPLPGYDQNGLPLPRDQLKPAAERWAEYRAQVSERTVQALEGQLAGGQLPRRKVVIGGGASLTGRDPEALLVDGAGRWHLDPGNGIVQSADQDRDLAQWMGVDPYAAVEDPRQRVSIHAVRIWEDQLATQGDVVNGRARLRLGNDGELLTEVRKFDQDGKESGTPLWVACDGTPSVATGLTPDVVPGTPRGRTGVESRSEAVRLIGDRLRELEGSNVPGAGELHAWLTQAERAGADTRTVLGALESSPLKDALTVGLNTEAAARMGNCFTALDSTRKWEAAREAAPGRALLGDEVAESRFDPHAARHWIIAGSGGTGVANAEIILRTNLDAHVTIIGSSPPAALQHQVQYPEMLAEYAGGDDPRLTIGKEQVGAIETYRHESGETWFHADYVDANTGERKTARAGGYVTSLGRTNPLPPALQDLANEVRDRGGEISGDLLFDKDDQYIGYGLTFAVDGREHRVDVDGAASWQLPREIFAPETGIQADLNQMGLRGLPSETGNAAPGFSPIARQSALRARAVAAAAAGETEAVRRTSTIPERWQRPDLKDLGDLKDLTDLKDLRDPSQAANPPSTGPERPQRPENPGRPETPTPPQETSTPGIAGSHLWQMGMPQGGANRPPAPVQQPQQQPPGHERPEPGVAMGD
;
A
#
# COMPACT_ATOMS: atom_id res chain seq x y z
N MET A 1 -7.78 -14.60 20.40
CA MET A 1 -6.87 -13.69 21.13
C MET A 1 -6.38 -14.24 22.48
N SER A 2 -7.23 -14.80 23.35
CA SER A 2 -6.76 -15.40 24.63
C SER A 2 -5.77 -16.57 24.47
N ALA A 3 -5.84 -17.32 23.37
CA ALA A 3 -4.84 -18.34 23.00
C ALA A 3 -3.51 -17.71 22.56
N ALA A 4 -3.54 -16.72 21.66
CA ALA A 4 -2.33 -16.02 21.16
C ALA A 4 -1.49 -15.40 22.29
N GLY A 5 -2.13 -14.85 23.34
CA GLY A 5 -1.41 -14.31 24.49
C GLY A 5 -0.69 -15.35 25.35
N ARG A 6 -1.22 -16.58 25.46
CA ARG A 6 -0.54 -17.68 26.16
C ARG A 6 0.58 -18.26 25.29
N ASP A 7 0.33 -18.41 24.00
CA ASP A 7 1.29 -19.03 23.08
C ASP A 7 2.50 -18.11 22.84
N MET A 8 2.32 -16.79 22.69
CA MET A 8 3.42 -15.89 22.33
C MET A 8 4.59 -15.90 23.34
N GLY A 9 4.32 -16.00 24.64
CA GLY A 9 5.39 -16.09 25.65
C GLY A 9 6.23 -17.38 25.50
N SER A 10 5.56 -18.52 25.34
CA SER A 10 6.22 -19.81 25.12
C SER A 10 6.95 -19.88 23.77
N VAL A 11 6.37 -19.28 22.73
CA VAL A 11 6.96 -19.18 21.39
C VAL A 11 8.22 -18.31 21.44
N ALA A 12 8.15 -17.13 22.05
CA ALA A 12 9.30 -16.25 22.18
C ALA A 12 10.46 -16.93 22.92
N ALA A 13 10.18 -17.61 24.03
CA ALA A 13 11.19 -18.35 24.78
C ALA A 13 11.83 -19.47 23.93
N ALA A 14 11.04 -20.18 23.11
CA ALA A 14 11.54 -21.23 22.24
C ALA A 14 12.39 -20.69 21.08
N VAL A 15 11.93 -19.63 20.41
CA VAL A 15 12.59 -19.08 19.21
C VAL A 15 13.85 -18.30 19.57
N LEU A 16 13.80 -17.47 20.61
CA LEU A 16 14.90 -16.57 20.99
C LEU A 16 15.86 -17.17 22.02
N GLY A 17 15.41 -18.14 22.84
CA GLY A 17 16.23 -18.76 23.88
C GLY A 17 16.89 -17.72 24.79
N ASP A 18 18.22 -17.85 24.97
CA ASP A 18 19.03 -16.94 25.79
C ASP A 18 19.10 -15.50 25.23
N GLY A 19 18.63 -15.27 24.00
CA GLY A 19 18.51 -13.95 23.39
C GLY A 19 17.32 -13.14 23.90
N LEU A 20 16.35 -13.76 24.57
CA LEU A 20 15.18 -13.10 25.16
C LEU A 20 15.46 -12.68 26.61
N ASP A 21 15.27 -11.39 26.91
CA ASP A 21 15.29 -10.87 28.29
C ASP A 21 13.88 -10.88 28.89
N SER A 22 12.94 -10.21 28.23
CA SER A 22 11.52 -10.21 28.64
C SER A 22 10.57 -10.14 27.45
N LEU A 23 9.35 -10.64 27.68
CA LEU A 23 8.22 -10.42 26.80
C LEU A 23 7.02 -9.96 27.65
N ASP A 24 6.74 -8.67 27.61
CA ASP A 24 5.71 -8.05 28.44
C ASP A 24 4.46 -7.79 27.60
N ALA A 25 3.31 -8.31 28.04
CA ALA A 25 2.03 -8.02 27.38
C ALA A 25 1.47 -6.69 27.89
N ASP A 26 1.00 -5.85 26.98
CA ASP A 26 0.42 -4.54 27.29
C ASP A 26 -0.78 -4.25 26.38
N ARG A 27 -1.50 -3.17 26.68
CA ARG A 27 -2.71 -2.77 25.96
C ARG A 27 -2.72 -1.29 25.65
N THR A 28 -3.16 -0.98 24.45
CA THR A 28 -3.48 0.39 24.06
C THR A 28 -4.74 0.91 24.75
N ASN A 29 -4.94 2.23 24.65
CA ASN A 29 -6.16 2.89 25.11
C ASN A 29 -7.44 2.37 24.43
N ASP A 30 -7.36 1.88 23.19
CA ASP A 30 -8.46 1.25 22.44
C ASP A 30 -8.57 -0.27 22.72
N GLY A 31 -7.81 -0.81 23.67
CA GLY A 31 -7.94 -2.18 24.17
C GLY A 31 -7.26 -3.24 23.31
N ARG A 32 -6.48 -2.85 22.29
CA ARG A 32 -5.67 -3.78 21.48
C ARG A 32 -4.48 -4.27 22.30
N GLN A 33 -4.26 -5.58 22.29
CA GLN A 33 -3.11 -6.18 22.97
C GLN A 33 -1.88 -6.15 22.06
N TYR A 34 -0.72 -5.88 22.64
CA TYR A 34 0.59 -6.03 22.02
C TYR A 34 1.58 -6.63 23.02
N PHE A 35 2.73 -7.03 22.51
CA PHE A 35 3.84 -7.58 23.29
C PHE A 35 5.08 -6.72 23.09
N VAL A 36 5.74 -6.35 24.18
CA VAL A 36 7.04 -5.68 24.16
C VAL A 36 8.10 -6.76 24.34
N LEU A 37 8.81 -7.06 23.26
CA LEU A 37 9.93 -7.97 23.24
C LEU A 37 11.20 -7.19 23.60
N ARG A 38 11.91 -7.61 24.64
CA ARG A 38 13.24 -7.10 24.99
C ARG A 38 14.28 -8.18 24.78
N ASP A 39 15.30 -7.86 24.01
CA ASP A 39 16.44 -8.77 23.83
C ASP A 39 17.48 -8.61 24.94
N SER A 40 18.39 -9.57 25.03
CA SER A 40 19.50 -9.58 25.99
C SER A 40 20.49 -8.42 25.85
N GLN A 41 20.39 -7.62 24.78
CA GLN A 41 21.15 -6.38 24.59
C GLN A 41 20.39 -5.14 25.09
N GLY A 42 19.19 -5.30 25.63
CA GLY A 42 18.34 -4.22 26.12
C GLY A 42 17.59 -3.45 25.04
N LYS A 43 17.61 -3.91 23.77
CA LYS A 43 16.82 -3.30 22.70
C LYS A 43 15.41 -3.89 22.70
N SER A 44 14.42 -3.05 22.44
CA SER A 44 13.01 -3.47 22.42
C SER A 44 12.41 -3.48 21.01
N ALA A 45 11.35 -4.27 20.84
CA ALA A 45 10.47 -4.29 19.70
C ALA A 45 9.02 -4.48 20.16
N THR A 46 8.07 -3.88 19.47
CA THR A 46 6.64 -4.05 19.74
C THR A 46 6.04 -4.99 18.71
N VAL A 47 5.40 -6.06 19.17
CA VAL A 47 4.79 -7.10 18.34
C VAL A 47 3.27 -7.11 18.56
N TRP A 48 2.53 -6.99 17.47
CA TRP A 48 1.08 -7.07 17.43
C TRP A 48 0.68 -8.40 16.79
N VAL A 49 -0.40 -9.00 17.28
CA VAL A 49 -0.95 -10.23 16.69
C VAL A 49 -2.44 -10.03 16.50
N ASP A 50 -2.93 -10.17 15.27
CA ASP A 50 -4.36 -10.15 14.97
C ASP A 50 -4.74 -11.31 14.03
N ALA A 51 -5.93 -11.87 14.24
CA ALA A 51 -6.50 -12.86 13.33
C ALA A 51 -7.38 -12.13 12.34
N VAL A 52 -7.11 -12.26 11.04
CA VAL A 52 -7.81 -11.53 9.97
C VAL A 52 -8.08 -12.45 8.78
N PRO A 53 -9.06 -12.11 7.92
CA PRO A 53 -9.18 -12.76 6.62
C PRO A 53 -7.89 -12.58 5.81
N LEU A 54 -7.25 -13.67 5.42
CA LEU A 54 -6.10 -13.70 4.52
C LEU A 54 -6.44 -14.46 3.22
N GLU A 55 -5.65 -14.26 2.16
CA GLU A 55 -5.88 -14.94 0.89
C GLU A 55 -5.71 -16.45 1.01
N THR A 56 -6.39 -17.21 0.15
CA THR A 56 -6.20 -18.66 0.08
C THR A 56 -4.72 -18.99 -0.15
N GLY A 57 -4.15 -19.81 0.73
CA GLY A 57 -2.74 -20.18 0.73
C GLY A 57 -1.89 -19.42 1.75
N THR A 58 -2.32 -18.22 2.16
CA THR A 58 -1.63 -17.42 3.18
C THR A 58 -2.11 -17.82 4.58
N ILE A 59 -1.19 -18.38 5.37
CA ILE A 59 -1.46 -18.86 6.73
C ILE A 59 -1.21 -17.74 7.76
N ALA A 60 -0.11 -17.03 7.58
CA ALA A 60 0.23 -15.80 8.29
C ALA A 60 1.19 -14.96 7.43
N ASP A 61 1.37 -13.71 7.85
CA ASP A 61 2.44 -12.83 7.37
C ASP A 61 2.82 -11.82 8.47
N THR A 62 3.98 -11.17 8.30
CA THR A 62 4.47 -10.14 9.21
C THR A 62 4.72 -8.81 8.48
N ALA A 63 3.88 -7.80 8.77
CA ALA A 63 4.18 -6.44 8.38
C ALA A 63 5.32 -5.88 9.24
N THR A 64 6.40 -5.48 8.57
CA THR A 64 7.67 -5.12 9.20
C THR A 64 7.85 -3.60 9.24
N ASN A 65 8.18 -3.05 10.41
CA ASN A 65 8.59 -1.66 10.55
C ASN A 65 9.83 -1.53 11.46
N THR A 66 11.00 -1.70 10.85
CA THR A 66 12.30 -1.57 11.54
C THR A 66 12.63 -0.13 11.91
N THR A 67 12.01 0.87 11.27
CA THR A 67 12.19 2.30 11.58
C THR A 67 11.64 2.64 12.96
N SER A 68 10.42 2.18 13.29
CA SER A 68 9.82 2.39 14.61
C SER A 68 9.85 1.15 15.52
N GLN A 69 10.54 0.08 15.12
CA GLN A 69 10.59 -1.20 15.85
C GLN A 69 9.20 -1.78 16.18
N ASN A 70 8.27 -1.67 15.22
CA ASN A 70 6.92 -2.20 15.33
C ASN A 70 6.71 -3.31 14.29
N TYR A 71 6.03 -4.38 14.67
CA TYR A 71 5.80 -5.53 13.82
C TYR A 71 4.38 -6.04 14.03
N VAL A 72 3.65 -6.30 12.94
CA VAL A 72 2.28 -6.79 13.01
C VAL A 72 2.21 -8.16 12.35
N ILE A 73 2.03 -9.19 13.16
CA ILE A 73 1.81 -10.57 12.72
C ILE A 73 0.32 -10.74 12.46
N ARG A 74 -0.05 -10.97 11.21
CA ARG A 74 -1.43 -11.26 10.80
C ARG A 74 -1.55 -12.75 10.59
N VAL A 75 -2.50 -13.36 11.28
CA VAL A 75 -2.77 -14.79 11.17
C VAL A 75 -4.11 -15.00 10.50
N SER A 76 -4.23 -16.02 9.65
CA SER A 76 -5.50 -16.37 9.04
C SER A 76 -6.54 -16.67 10.11
N ASP A 77 -7.72 -16.05 10.00
CA ASP A 77 -8.88 -16.35 10.84
C ASP A 77 -9.40 -17.79 10.68
N ARG A 78 -8.96 -18.49 9.63
CA ARG A 78 -9.22 -19.92 9.38
C ARG A 78 -8.16 -20.84 9.98
N LEU A 79 -7.13 -20.30 10.63
CA LEU A 79 -6.05 -21.12 11.21
C LEU A 79 -6.57 -21.97 12.39
N PRO A 80 -6.37 -23.30 12.37
CA PRO A 80 -6.62 -24.12 13.55
C PRO A 80 -5.75 -23.71 14.73
N ALA A 81 -6.33 -23.64 15.93
CA ALA A 81 -5.65 -23.12 17.12
C ALA A 81 -4.39 -23.93 17.48
N GLU A 82 -4.39 -25.22 17.21
CA GLU A 82 -3.23 -26.12 17.41
C GLU A 82 -2.00 -25.74 16.57
N MET A 83 -2.19 -25.10 15.41
CA MET A 83 -1.08 -24.66 14.56
C MET A 83 -0.55 -23.27 14.95
N LEU A 84 -1.28 -22.51 15.78
CA LEU A 84 -0.97 -21.11 16.09
C LEU A 84 0.45 -20.95 16.63
N GLY A 85 0.86 -21.75 17.61
CA GLY A 85 2.20 -21.66 18.18
C GLY A 85 3.32 -21.90 17.15
N ARG A 86 3.14 -22.84 16.20
CA ARG A 86 4.13 -23.12 15.16
C ARG A 86 4.21 -21.97 14.15
N VAL A 87 3.06 -21.45 13.74
CA VAL A 87 2.99 -20.29 12.83
C VAL A 87 3.60 -19.05 13.47
N LEU A 88 3.27 -18.75 14.72
CA LEU A 88 3.89 -17.63 15.45
C LEU A 88 5.41 -17.81 15.58
N ALA A 89 5.89 -19.04 15.75
CA ALA A 89 7.33 -19.32 15.81
C ALA A 89 8.03 -19.05 14.47
N HIS A 90 7.39 -19.36 13.35
CA HIS A 90 7.87 -19.00 12.01
C HIS A 90 7.98 -17.48 11.87
N GLU A 91 6.88 -16.77 12.10
CA GLU A 91 6.80 -15.31 11.95
C GLU A 91 7.77 -14.57 12.88
N LEU A 92 7.93 -15.05 14.11
CA LEU A 92 8.91 -14.47 15.04
C LEU A 92 10.35 -14.74 14.61
N GLY A 93 10.63 -15.91 14.03
CA GLY A 93 11.95 -16.21 13.46
C GLY A 93 12.30 -15.29 12.29
N GLU A 94 11.34 -15.01 11.39
CA GLU A 94 11.52 -14.04 10.31
C GLU A 94 11.74 -12.63 10.86
N LEU A 95 10.91 -12.19 11.81
CA LEU A 95 10.99 -10.87 12.45
C LEU A 95 12.37 -10.60 13.02
N VAL A 96 12.91 -11.56 13.77
CA VAL A 96 14.23 -11.43 14.41
C VAL A 96 15.33 -11.32 13.35
N ALA A 97 15.27 -12.13 12.30
CA ALA A 97 16.22 -12.07 11.20
C ALA A 97 16.21 -10.72 10.47
N VAL A 98 15.02 -10.19 10.19
CA VAL A 98 14.88 -8.87 9.56
C VAL A 98 15.45 -7.77 10.47
N ARG A 99 15.14 -7.83 11.77
CA ARG A 99 15.61 -6.85 12.76
C ARG A 99 17.14 -6.87 12.91
N GLU A 100 17.75 -8.05 12.96
CA GLU A 100 19.21 -8.23 13.01
C GLU A 100 19.88 -7.62 11.78
N ARG A 101 19.42 -7.98 10.58
CA ARG A 101 20.00 -7.48 9.33
C ARG A 101 19.80 -5.97 9.15
N ALA A 102 18.62 -5.44 9.47
CA ALA A 102 18.37 -4.00 9.42
C ALA A 102 19.24 -3.21 10.40
N ALA A 103 19.58 -3.78 11.57
CA ALA A 103 20.51 -3.15 12.50
C ALA A 103 21.94 -3.04 11.94
N GLU A 104 22.30 -3.93 11.02
CA GLU A 104 23.57 -3.92 10.27
C GLU A 104 23.50 -3.15 8.94
N GLY A 105 22.32 -2.63 8.58
CA GLY A 105 22.09 -1.94 7.30
C GLY A 105 22.08 -2.90 6.10
N LEU A 106 21.83 -4.19 6.31
CA LEU A 106 21.87 -5.22 5.27
C LEU A 106 20.48 -5.52 4.70
N ALA A 107 20.38 -5.60 3.37
CA ALA A 107 19.20 -6.10 2.67
C ALA A 107 18.91 -7.58 3.01
N PRO A 108 17.67 -8.07 2.87
CA PRO A 108 17.35 -9.47 3.10
C PRO A 108 18.07 -10.40 2.13
N VAL A 109 18.39 -11.61 2.59
CA VAL A 109 18.92 -12.68 1.74
C VAL A 109 17.77 -13.26 0.93
N ARG A 110 17.93 -13.28 -0.40
CA ARG A 110 16.85 -13.65 -1.34
C ARG A 110 16.68 -15.16 -1.52
N GLU A 111 17.77 -15.92 -1.39
CA GLU A 111 17.78 -17.35 -1.66
C GLU A 111 17.59 -18.14 -0.37
N ASP A 112 16.61 -19.04 -0.40
CA ASP A 112 16.34 -19.96 0.71
C ASP A 112 17.33 -21.13 0.68
N LEU A 113 18.16 -21.22 1.71
CA LEU A 113 19.09 -22.33 1.90
C LEU A 113 18.36 -23.57 2.42
N LEU A 114 17.32 -23.40 3.25
CA LEU A 114 16.55 -24.47 3.91
C LEU A 114 15.32 -24.85 3.10
N ARG A 115 15.55 -25.24 1.84
CA ARG A 115 14.55 -25.83 0.96
C ARG A 115 15.11 -27.09 0.31
N GLU A 116 14.31 -28.15 0.30
CA GLU A 116 14.66 -29.37 -0.41
C GLU A 116 14.96 -29.08 -1.89
N GLY A 117 16.08 -29.60 -2.39
CA GLY A 117 16.52 -29.38 -3.77
C GLY A 117 17.09 -27.99 -4.07
N ALA A 118 17.13 -27.05 -3.12
CA ALA A 118 17.81 -25.76 -3.34
C ALA A 118 19.31 -25.98 -3.61
N GLU A 119 19.83 -25.31 -4.64
CA GLU A 119 21.26 -25.29 -4.90
C GLU A 119 21.99 -24.61 -3.74
N LEU A 120 23.23 -25.02 -3.47
CA LEU A 120 24.03 -24.40 -2.43
C LEU A 120 24.72 -23.16 -3.02
N PRO A 121 24.34 -21.94 -2.61
CA PRO A 121 25.01 -20.74 -3.09
C PRO A 121 26.47 -20.69 -2.64
N ALA A 122 27.29 -19.94 -3.38
CA ALA A 122 28.69 -19.71 -3.03
C ALA A 122 28.82 -19.00 -1.67
N HIS A 123 27.89 -18.10 -1.36
CA HIS A 123 27.75 -17.44 -0.06
C HIS A 123 26.60 -18.08 0.71
N GLN A 124 26.94 -18.80 1.78
CA GLN A 124 25.99 -19.56 2.59
C GLN A 124 25.43 -18.66 3.70
N GLU A 125 24.36 -17.93 3.39
CA GLU A 125 23.60 -17.15 4.35
C GLU A 125 22.16 -17.69 4.45
N LEU A 126 21.51 -17.48 5.58
CA LEU A 126 20.11 -17.87 5.79
C LEU A 126 19.19 -16.72 5.38
N SER A 127 18.12 -17.04 4.66
CA SER A 127 17.03 -16.11 4.39
C SER A 127 16.20 -15.81 5.64
N THR A 128 15.32 -14.81 5.56
CA THR A 128 14.33 -14.57 6.63
C THR A 128 13.42 -15.77 6.79
N SER A 129 13.03 -16.42 5.68
CA SER A 129 12.20 -17.63 5.70
C SER A 129 12.94 -18.83 6.30
N ASP A 130 14.24 -18.98 6.03
CA ASP A 130 15.05 -20.00 6.69
C ASP A 130 15.08 -19.80 8.22
N ARG A 131 15.14 -18.55 8.66
CA ARG A 131 15.11 -18.21 10.09
C ARG A 131 13.72 -18.48 10.69
N GLY A 132 12.65 -18.30 9.94
CA GLY A 132 11.30 -18.75 10.30
C GLY A 132 11.20 -20.27 10.44
N ARG A 133 11.71 -21.04 9.46
CA ARG A 133 11.77 -22.51 9.50
C ARG A 133 12.54 -23.03 10.73
N ILE A 134 13.64 -22.37 11.08
CA ILE A 134 14.40 -22.68 12.31
C ILE A 134 13.55 -22.37 13.56
N GLY A 135 12.78 -21.28 13.55
CA GLY A 135 11.82 -20.94 14.60
C GLY A 135 10.81 -22.07 14.85
N GLU A 136 10.25 -22.65 13.79
CA GLU A 136 9.35 -23.81 13.90
C GLU A 136 10.01 -25.04 14.52
N LEU A 137 11.24 -25.35 14.10
CA LEU A 137 12.02 -26.44 14.69
C LEU A 137 12.26 -26.21 16.18
N ASN A 138 12.63 -24.99 16.56
CA ASN A 138 12.84 -24.62 17.96
C ASN A 138 11.56 -24.76 18.80
N TRP A 139 10.42 -24.35 18.26
CA TRP A 139 9.11 -24.53 18.89
C TRP A 139 8.77 -26.00 19.11
N LEU A 140 8.86 -26.83 18.07
CA LEU A 140 8.54 -28.25 18.16
C LEU A 140 9.50 -29.00 19.08
N ALA A 141 10.78 -28.63 19.08
CA ALA A 141 11.76 -29.18 20.02
C ALA A 141 11.40 -28.84 21.47
N GLY A 142 11.01 -27.59 21.74
CA GLY A 142 10.51 -27.16 23.05
C GLY A 142 9.31 -27.99 23.51
N ARG A 143 8.29 -28.14 22.64
CA ARG A 143 7.09 -28.95 22.92
C ARG A 143 7.41 -30.42 23.16
N SER A 144 8.33 -31.01 22.41
CA SER A 144 8.70 -32.42 22.57
C SER A 144 9.30 -32.75 23.96
N ALA A 145 9.77 -31.73 24.68
CA ALA A 145 10.36 -31.84 26.01
C ALA A 145 9.56 -31.10 27.10
N ALA A 146 8.39 -30.55 26.76
CA ALA A 146 7.61 -29.69 27.65
C ALA A 146 6.90 -30.54 28.73
N PRO A 147 7.20 -30.35 30.03
CA PRO A 147 6.71 -31.22 31.10
C PRO A 147 5.22 -31.11 31.37
N ASP A 148 4.59 -30.04 30.91
CA ASP A 148 3.16 -29.73 31.00
C ASP A 148 2.33 -30.37 29.88
N LEU A 149 2.96 -30.89 28.83
CA LEU A 149 2.29 -31.62 27.75
C LEU A 149 2.18 -33.12 28.06
N SER A 150 1.13 -33.76 27.53
CA SER A 150 0.97 -35.20 27.63
C SER A 150 2.07 -35.93 26.83
N PRO A 151 2.41 -37.19 27.18
CA PRO A 151 3.37 -37.98 26.40
C PRO A 151 2.98 -38.11 24.92
N GLU A 152 1.68 -38.17 24.62
CA GLU A 152 1.17 -38.22 23.24
C GLU A 152 1.47 -36.92 22.49
N GLN A 153 1.22 -35.75 23.12
CA GLN A 153 1.51 -34.44 22.54
C GLN A 153 3.02 -34.19 22.35
N GLN A 154 3.85 -34.70 23.26
CA GLN A 154 5.32 -34.65 23.14
C GLN A 154 5.79 -35.51 21.96
N MET A 155 5.23 -36.72 21.80
CA MET A 155 5.53 -37.61 20.69
C MET A 155 5.06 -37.04 19.35
N GLU A 156 3.88 -36.42 19.31
CA GLU A 156 3.36 -35.74 18.12
C GLU A 156 4.28 -34.58 17.70
N ALA A 157 4.70 -33.72 18.64
CA ALA A 157 5.65 -32.65 18.35
C ALA A 157 7.01 -33.17 17.84
N ARG A 158 7.50 -34.29 18.39
CA ARG A 158 8.71 -34.97 17.89
C ARG A 158 8.51 -35.52 16.47
N ALA A 159 7.35 -36.10 16.18
CA ALA A 159 7.03 -36.63 14.86
C ALA A 159 6.93 -35.50 13.82
N GLU A 160 6.27 -34.38 14.15
CA GLU A 160 6.22 -33.18 13.32
C GLU A 160 7.61 -32.59 13.09
N PHE A 161 8.44 -32.49 14.13
CA PHE A 161 9.83 -32.04 14.00
C PHE A 161 10.57 -32.91 12.98
N SER A 162 10.44 -34.24 13.10
CA SER A 162 11.04 -35.17 12.14
C SER A 162 10.53 -34.94 10.73
N ALA A 163 9.22 -34.73 10.54
CA ALA A 163 8.61 -34.54 9.23
C ALA A 163 9.15 -33.29 8.51
N LEU A 164 9.37 -32.18 9.22
CA LEU A 164 9.86 -30.92 8.64
C LEU A 164 11.32 -30.98 8.14
N LEU A 165 12.11 -31.95 8.59
CA LEU A 165 13.52 -32.07 8.14
C LEU A 165 13.64 -32.41 6.65
N ASP A 166 12.63 -33.08 6.07
CA ASP A 166 12.57 -33.41 4.65
C ASP A 166 12.43 -32.13 3.79
N PRO A 167 11.34 -31.34 3.90
CA PRO A 167 11.16 -30.14 3.09
C PRO A 167 12.19 -29.04 3.37
N TYR A 168 12.81 -29.02 4.56
CA TYR A 168 13.92 -28.09 4.87
C TYR A 168 15.26 -28.55 4.32
N GLY A 169 15.31 -29.76 3.73
CA GLY A 169 16.50 -30.32 3.11
C GLY A 169 17.63 -30.62 4.10
N ILE A 170 17.34 -30.67 5.41
CA ILE A 170 18.30 -30.97 6.48
C ILE A 170 18.46 -32.49 6.65
N ARG A 171 17.59 -33.29 6.04
CA ARG A 171 17.70 -34.75 5.93
C ARG A 171 17.64 -35.18 4.44
N PRO A 172 18.50 -36.12 4.00
CA PRO A 172 18.36 -36.73 2.68
C PRO A 172 17.06 -37.56 2.59
N THR A 173 16.30 -37.38 1.51
CA THR A 173 14.99 -38.03 1.31
C THR A 173 15.08 -39.24 0.37
N VAL A 174 16.09 -39.27 -0.51
CA VAL A 174 16.35 -40.38 -1.43
C VAL A 174 16.89 -41.61 -0.71
N ALA A 175 16.55 -42.78 -1.24
CA ALA A 175 17.00 -44.05 -0.71
C ALA A 175 18.52 -44.18 -0.80
N MET A 176 19.15 -44.71 0.25
CA MET A 176 20.61 -44.92 0.28
C MET A 176 21.13 -45.85 -0.83
N THR A 177 20.25 -46.67 -1.41
CA THR A 177 20.57 -47.57 -2.53
C THR A 177 20.82 -46.82 -3.84
N ASP A 178 20.39 -45.57 -3.96
CA ASP A 178 20.69 -44.68 -5.08
C ASP A 178 21.85 -43.74 -4.71
N GLU A 179 23.08 -44.28 -4.72
CA GLU A 179 24.28 -43.57 -4.23
C GLU A 179 24.53 -42.24 -4.97
N ASP A 180 24.26 -42.20 -6.27
CA ASP A 180 24.49 -41.03 -7.13
C ASP A 180 23.56 -39.87 -6.75
N ALA A 181 22.31 -40.15 -6.38
CA ALA A 181 21.37 -39.14 -5.86
C ALA A 181 21.57 -38.85 -4.37
N PHE A 182 21.95 -39.85 -3.57
CA PHE A 182 22.10 -39.74 -2.12
C PHE A 182 23.27 -38.86 -1.69
N ARG A 183 24.45 -39.03 -2.31
CA ARG A 183 25.66 -38.30 -1.90
C ARG A 183 25.53 -36.77 -2.00
N PRO A 184 24.97 -36.20 -3.09
CA PRO A 184 24.70 -34.77 -3.17
C PRO A 184 23.74 -34.28 -2.08
N GLN A 185 22.62 -34.99 -1.84
CA GLN A 185 21.66 -34.61 -0.80
C GLN A 185 22.26 -34.67 0.60
N GLU A 186 23.01 -35.73 0.91
CA GLU A 186 23.72 -35.89 2.18
C GLU A 186 24.70 -34.74 2.42
N ARG A 187 25.44 -34.31 1.38
CA ARG A 187 26.35 -33.17 1.47
C ARG A 187 25.58 -31.86 1.72
N ALA A 188 24.49 -31.63 0.98
CA ALA A 188 23.66 -30.43 1.14
C ALA A 188 23.02 -30.34 2.53
N ALA A 189 22.47 -31.45 3.03
CA ALA A 189 21.93 -31.56 4.38
C ALA A 189 22.94 -31.17 5.46
N ARG A 190 24.19 -31.64 5.36
CA ARG A 190 25.27 -31.29 6.30
C ARG A 190 25.64 -29.81 6.26
N VAL A 191 25.63 -29.19 5.07
CA VAL A 191 25.89 -27.75 4.92
C VAL A 191 24.77 -26.95 5.56
N ARG A 192 23.51 -27.27 5.22
CA ARG A 192 22.32 -26.63 5.81
C ARG A 192 22.34 -26.71 7.34
N TYR A 193 22.58 -27.89 7.89
CA TYR A 193 22.70 -28.06 9.34
C TYR A 193 23.80 -27.17 9.96
N ARG A 194 24.99 -27.13 9.34
CA ARG A 194 26.10 -26.31 9.82
C ARG A 194 25.76 -24.82 9.85
N VAL A 195 25.13 -24.33 8.80
CA VAL A 195 24.75 -22.90 8.68
C VAL A 195 23.62 -22.55 9.65
N SER A 196 22.69 -23.47 9.90
CA SER A 196 21.60 -23.28 10.87
C SER A 196 22.02 -23.46 12.34
N ALA A 197 23.18 -24.06 12.61
CA ALA A 197 23.57 -24.53 13.94
C ALA A 197 23.43 -23.44 15.01
N ASP A 198 23.94 -22.24 14.75
CA ASP A 198 23.98 -21.13 15.71
C ASP A 198 22.59 -20.62 16.12
N PHE A 199 21.59 -20.89 15.30
CA PHE A 199 20.21 -20.43 15.49
C PHE A 199 19.27 -21.52 16.03
N LEU A 200 19.73 -22.77 16.07
CA LEU A 200 19.00 -23.89 16.62
C LEU A 200 19.12 -23.93 18.15
N SER A 201 17.98 -24.09 18.82
CA SER A 201 17.92 -24.32 20.26
C SER A 201 18.70 -25.59 20.65
N ALA A 202 19.12 -25.68 21.91
CA ALA A 202 19.78 -26.88 22.42
C ALA A 202 18.89 -28.14 22.28
N GLY A 203 17.57 -27.99 22.37
CA GLY A 203 16.60 -29.06 22.11
C GLY A 203 16.61 -29.51 20.65
N SER A 204 16.56 -28.55 19.72
CA SER A 204 16.58 -28.82 18.28
C SER A 204 17.85 -29.53 17.85
N ARG A 205 19.02 -29.11 18.36
CA ARG A 205 20.30 -29.78 18.06
C ARG A 205 20.30 -31.25 18.51
N ARG A 206 19.80 -31.53 19.73
CA ARG A 206 19.67 -32.92 20.23
C ARG A 206 18.70 -33.76 19.39
N LEU A 207 17.59 -33.19 18.94
CA LEU A 207 16.66 -33.88 18.07
C LEU A 207 17.27 -34.16 16.69
N LEU A 208 17.98 -33.19 16.10
CA LEU A 208 18.66 -33.35 14.82
C LEU A 208 19.71 -34.47 14.86
N ASP A 209 20.50 -34.56 15.93
CA ASP A 209 21.47 -35.65 16.12
C ASP A 209 20.82 -37.05 16.04
N THR A 210 19.51 -37.14 16.36
CA THR A 210 18.76 -38.39 16.36
C THR A 210 17.87 -38.59 15.12
N LEU A 211 17.33 -37.50 14.55
CA LEU A 211 16.24 -37.53 13.56
C LEU A 211 16.67 -37.09 12.14
N ALA A 212 17.82 -36.44 11.99
CA ALA A 212 18.34 -35.98 10.69
C ALA A 212 19.09 -37.09 9.91
N HIS A 213 18.66 -38.35 10.07
CA HIS A 213 19.22 -39.50 9.38
C HIS A 213 18.20 -40.08 8.39
N PRO A 214 18.64 -40.76 7.32
CA PRO A 214 17.74 -41.45 6.38
C PRO A 214 16.74 -42.35 7.10
N LEU A 215 15.56 -42.57 6.49
CA LEU A 215 14.46 -43.34 7.07
C LEU A 215 14.92 -44.71 7.62
N GLU A 216 15.86 -45.34 6.93
CA GLU A 216 16.43 -46.66 7.24
C GLU A 216 17.28 -46.69 8.51
N HIS A 217 17.76 -45.53 8.96
CA HIS A 217 18.60 -45.36 10.14
C HIS A 217 17.85 -44.74 11.34
N LEU A 218 16.58 -44.40 11.16
CA LEU A 218 15.75 -43.88 12.25
C LEU A 218 15.29 -45.01 13.20
N PRO A 219 15.09 -44.74 14.50
CA PRO A 219 14.43 -45.67 15.41
C PRO A 219 13.05 -46.10 14.88
N PRO A 220 12.59 -47.35 15.09
CA PRO A 220 11.35 -47.83 14.49
C PRO A 220 10.09 -46.97 14.73
N PRO A 221 9.87 -46.39 15.94
CA PRO A 221 8.75 -45.47 16.15
C PRO A 221 8.85 -44.19 15.31
N ASP A 222 10.05 -43.59 15.23
CA ASP A 222 10.30 -42.36 14.47
C ASP A 222 10.20 -42.62 12.95
N ALA A 223 10.70 -43.77 12.48
CA ALA A 223 10.57 -44.19 11.09
C ALA A 223 9.11 -44.41 10.69
N THR A 224 8.32 -45.05 11.56
CA THR A 224 6.88 -45.28 11.32
C THR A 224 6.11 -43.96 11.25
N ALA A 225 6.38 -43.04 12.19
CA ALA A 225 5.75 -41.73 12.22
C ALA A 225 6.12 -40.88 10.99
N LEU A 226 7.40 -40.91 10.59
CA LEU A 226 7.85 -40.22 9.38
C LEU A 226 7.21 -40.79 8.12
N GLN A 227 7.13 -42.10 7.98
CA GLN A 227 6.46 -42.73 6.84
C GLN A 227 4.98 -42.35 6.78
N ALA A 228 4.27 -42.36 7.92
CA ALA A 228 2.89 -41.93 7.99
C ALA A 228 2.70 -40.46 7.58
N SER A 229 3.66 -39.60 7.96
CA SER A 229 3.69 -38.19 7.55
C SER A 229 3.93 -38.03 6.03
N ARG A 230 4.89 -38.76 5.46
CA ARG A 230 5.12 -38.79 4.00
C ARG A 230 3.89 -39.27 3.24
N ASP A 231 3.23 -40.32 3.73
CA ASP A 231 2.00 -40.85 3.14
C ASP A 231 0.82 -39.87 3.28
N ALA A 232 0.77 -39.08 4.36
CA ALA A 232 -0.20 -38.01 4.54
C ALA A 232 0.07 -36.84 3.60
N ALA A 233 1.33 -36.43 3.45
CA ALA A 233 1.76 -35.38 2.52
C ALA A 233 1.44 -35.76 1.07
N LEU A 234 1.72 -37.00 0.65
CA LEU A 234 1.35 -37.52 -0.67
C LEU A 234 -0.17 -37.56 -0.91
N ARG A 235 -0.97 -37.84 0.13
CA ARG A 235 -2.43 -37.79 0.04
C ARG A 235 -2.94 -36.36 -0.07
N ALA A 236 -2.37 -35.43 0.71
CA ALA A 236 -2.67 -34.02 0.64
C ALA A 236 -2.29 -33.45 -0.74
N GLU A 237 -1.12 -33.82 -1.28
CA GLU A 237 -0.66 -33.45 -2.61
C GLU A 237 -1.66 -33.86 -3.70
N ARG A 238 -2.14 -35.12 -3.67
CA ARG A 238 -3.17 -35.60 -4.63
C ARG A 238 -4.52 -34.90 -4.49
N GLN A 239 -4.87 -34.43 -3.29
CA GLN A 239 -6.09 -33.64 -3.05
C GLN A 239 -5.92 -32.20 -3.53
N VAL A 240 -4.72 -31.64 -3.40
CA VAL A 240 -4.34 -30.30 -3.88
C VAL A 240 -4.23 -30.27 -5.41
N GLU A 241 -3.66 -31.31 -6.04
CA GLU A 241 -3.64 -31.49 -7.51
C GLU A 241 -5.04 -31.57 -8.12
N ALA A 242 -6.03 -32.12 -7.38
CA ALA A 242 -7.42 -32.16 -7.81
C ALA A 242 -8.16 -30.81 -7.66
N PHE A 243 -7.57 -29.84 -6.97
CA PHE A 243 -8.20 -28.56 -6.63
C PHE A 243 -7.50 -27.34 -7.25
N ILE A 244 -6.23 -27.45 -7.67
CA ILE A 244 -5.46 -26.33 -8.19
C ILE A 244 -5.45 -26.31 -9.72
N GLY A 245 -6.26 -25.43 -10.30
CA GLY A 245 -5.89 -24.75 -11.54
C GLY A 245 -4.76 -23.77 -11.25
N ARG A 246 -3.52 -24.10 -11.64
CA ARG A 246 -2.37 -23.19 -11.55
C ARG A 246 -2.22 -22.42 -12.86
N ARG A 247 -2.00 -21.11 -12.76
CA ARG A 247 -1.38 -20.30 -13.80
C ARG A 247 -0.10 -19.72 -13.21
N ASP A 248 1.03 -20.04 -13.83
CA ASP A 248 2.31 -19.39 -13.56
C ASP A 248 2.19 -17.92 -14.00
N VAL A 249 2.44 -16.99 -13.07
CA VAL A 249 2.65 -15.59 -13.42
C VAL A 249 4.16 -15.38 -13.51
N THR A 250 4.73 -15.72 -14.67
CA THR A 250 6.09 -15.31 -15.04
C THR A 250 6.01 -13.94 -15.69
N MET A 251 6.09 -12.87 -14.89
CA MET A 251 6.35 -11.54 -15.43
C MET A 251 7.84 -11.22 -15.26
N PRO A 252 8.51 -10.65 -16.28
CA PRO A 252 9.88 -10.14 -16.12
C PRO A 252 9.90 -9.02 -15.07
N LEU A 253 10.90 -9.07 -14.18
CA LEU A 253 11.01 -8.16 -13.03
C LEU A 253 11.24 -6.70 -13.48
N PRO A 254 10.35 -5.76 -13.14
CA PRO A 254 10.60 -4.33 -13.34
C PRO A 254 11.75 -3.84 -12.44
N GLY A 255 12.59 -2.92 -12.94
CA GLY A 255 13.71 -2.30 -12.21
C GLY A 255 15.08 -2.96 -12.45
N TYR A 256 15.15 -3.94 -13.34
CA TYR A 256 16.38 -4.65 -13.70
C TYR A 256 16.92 -4.21 -15.07
N ASP A 257 18.23 -4.27 -15.24
CA ASP A 257 18.89 -4.05 -16.52
C ASP A 257 18.64 -5.22 -17.49
N GLN A 258 19.17 -5.11 -18.71
CA GLN A 258 19.07 -6.16 -19.74
C GLN A 258 19.70 -7.51 -19.35
N ASN A 259 20.46 -7.56 -18.25
CA ASN A 259 21.09 -8.75 -17.71
C ASN A 259 20.33 -9.31 -16.49
N GLY A 260 19.22 -8.70 -16.09
CA GLY A 260 18.48 -9.10 -14.89
C GLY A 260 19.19 -8.69 -13.59
N LEU A 261 20.04 -7.66 -13.61
CA LEU A 261 20.67 -7.07 -12.42
C LEU A 261 19.97 -5.77 -12.02
N PRO A 262 19.82 -5.47 -10.71
CA PRO A 262 19.22 -4.22 -10.28
C PRO A 262 20.03 -3.01 -10.78
N LEU A 263 19.34 -1.94 -11.20
CA LEU A 263 20.01 -0.73 -11.66
C LEU A 263 20.78 -0.04 -10.51
N PRO A 264 22.03 0.41 -10.72
CA PRO A 264 22.76 1.22 -9.76
C PRO A 264 22.00 2.52 -9.40
N ARG A 265 22.12 2.98 -8.15
CA ARG A 265 21.29 4.09 -7.64
C ARG A 265 21.54 5.43 -8.32
N ASP A 266 22.79 5.71 -8.65
CA ASP A 266 23.21 6.88 -9.44
C ASP A 266 22.64 6.86 -10.86
N GLN A 267 22.17 5.69 -11.33
CA GLN A 267 21.53 5.52 -12.63
C GLN A 267 19.99 5.54 -12.58
N LEU A 268 19.36 5.58 -11.39
CA LEU A 268 17.90 5.56 -11.28
C LEU A 268 17.26 6.78 -11.95
N LYS A 269 17.79 7.99 -11.72
CA LYS A 269 17.26 9.20 -12.36
C LYS A 269 17.33 9.15 -13.90
N PRO A 270 18.51 8.94 -14.52
CA PRO A 270 18.57 8.84 -15.99
C PRO A 270 17.86 7.60 -16.55
N ALA A 271 17.67 6.53 -15.77
CA ALA A 271 16.83 5.41 -16.17
C ALA A 271 15.33 5.78 -16.16
N ALA A 272 14.86 6.51 -15.16
CA ALA A 272 13.49 7.02 -15.10
C ALA A 272 13.18 7.94 -16.30
N GLU A 273 14.10 8.83 -16.67
CA GLU A 273 13.96 9.68 -17.85
C GLU A 273 13.83 8.85 -19.15
N ARG A 274 14.68 7.82 -19.32
CA ARG A 274 14.60 6.91 -20.48
C ARG A 274 13.30 6.11 -20.53
N TRP A 275 12.80 5.64 -19.39
CA TRP A 275 11.53 4.92 -19.33
C TRP A 275 10.34 5.82 -19.63
N ALA A 276 10.37 7.08 -19.17
CA ALA A 276 9.35 8.07 -19.52
C ALA A 276 9.34 8.37 -21.03
N GLU A 277 10.51 8.52 -21.66
CA GLU A 277 10.64 8.66 -23.11
C GLU A 277 10.10 7.44 -23.86
N TYR A 278 10.42 6.23 -23.39
CA TYR A 278 9.91 4.99 -23.97
C TYR A 278 8.38 4.89 -23.85
N ARG A 279 7.81 5.25 -22.69
CA ARG A 279 6.35 5.33 -22.49
C ARG A 279 5.70 6.33 -23.44
N ALA A 280 6.32 7.49 -23.66
CA ALA A 280 5.84 8.47 -24.65
C ALA A 280 5.83 7.89 -26.07
N GLN A 281 6.86 7.14 -26.48
CA GLN A 281 6.89 6.47 -27.79
C GLN A 281 5.81 5.39 -27.94
N VAL A 282 5.54 4.61 -26.89
CA VAL A 282 4.42 3.64 -26.89
C VAL A 282 3.09 4.38 -27.00
N SER A 283 2.95 5.51 -26.30
CA SER A 283 1.76 6.36 -26.39
C SER A 283 1.51 6.91 -27.79
N GLU A 284 2.53 7.44 -28.44
CA GLU A 284 2.41 7.96 -29.80
C GLU A 284 1.99 6.88 -30.80
N ARG A 285 2.58 5.67 -30.72
CA ARG A 285 2.20 4.53 -31.55
C ARG A 285 0.74 4.11 -31.33
N THR A 286 0.31 4.05 -30.06
CA THR A 286 -1.06 3.70 -29.69
C THR A 286 -2.06 4.73 -30.24
N VAL A 287 -1.76 6.02 -30.08
CA VAL A 287 -2.57 7.12 -30.62
C VAL A 287 -2.68 7.04 -32.14
N GLN A 288 -1.57 6.85 -32.85
CA GLN A 288 -1.58 6.70 -34.31
C GLN A 288 -2.44 5.52 -34.77
N ALA A 289 -2.39 4.39 -34.05
CA ALA A 289 -3.20 3.22 -34.36
C ALA A 289 -4.71 3.46 -34.15
N LEU A 290 -5.09 4.19 -33.09
CA LEU A 290 -6.47 4.57 -32.82
C LEU A 290 -6.99 5.61 -33.84
N GLU A 291 -6.19 6.63 -34.15
CA GLU A 291 -6.51 7.64 -35.16
C GLU A 291 -6.68 6.99 -36.55
N GLY A 292 -5.83 6.03 -36.91
CA GLY A 292 -5.94 5.28 -38.16
C GLY A 292 -7.25 4.47 -38.27
N GLN A 293 -7.68 3.81 -37.18
CA GLN A 293 -8.96 3.10 -37.14
C GLN A 293 -10.15 4.06 -37.30
N LEU A 294 -10.14 5.17 -36.56
CA LEU A 294 -11.20 6.19 -36.61
C LEU A 294 -11.28 6.85 -38.00
N ALA A 295 -10.14 7.17 -38.62
CA ALA A 295 -10.08 7.70 -39.99
C ALA A 295 -10.60 6.70 -41.04
N GLY A 296 -10.46 5.39 -40.76
CA GLY A 296 -11.05 4.31 -41.55
C GLY A 296 -12.54 4.07 -41.30
N GLY A 297 -13.20 4.89 -40.46
CA GLY A 297 -14.60 4.74 -40.09
C GLY A 297 -14.89 3.59 -39.12
N GLN A 298 -13.85 3.06 -38.46
CA GLN A 298 -13.97 1.98 -37.48
C GLN A 298 -13.85 2.55 -36.06
N LEU A 299 -14.88 2.35 -35.23
CA LEU A 299 -14.81 2.70 -33.81
C LEU A 299 -13.99 1.63 -33.07
N PRO A 300 -12.80 1.96 -32.51
CA PRO A 300 -12.00 0.99 -31.77
C PRO A 300 -12.76 0.45 -30.57
N ARG A 301 -12.75 -0.87 -30.38
CA ARG A 301 -13.31 -1.53 -29.20
C ARG A 301 -12.19 -2.09 -28.34
N ARG A 302 -12.11 -1.72 -27.06
CA ARG A 302 -11.02 -2.11 -26.14
C ARG A 302 -11.55 -2.30 -24.72
N LYS A 303 -10.92 -3.19 -23.95
CA LYS A 303 -10.95 -3.10 -22.48
C LYS A 303 -10.25 -1.79 -22.10
N VAL A 304 -10.79 -1.02 -21.16
CA VAL A 304 -10.26 0.31 -20.81
C VAL A 304 -9.91 0.37 -19.33
N VAL A 305 -8.72 0.89 -19.03
CA VAL A 305 -8.26 1.23 -17.69
C VAL A 305 -7.89 2.70 -17.65
N ILE A 306 -8.46 3.45 -16.72
CA ILE A 306 -8.26 4.90 -16.58
C ILE A 306 -7.53 5.19 -15.26
N GLY A 307 -6.34 5.77 -15.31
CA GLY A 307 -5.51 6.05 -14.13
C GLY A 307 -4.31 5.12 -14.00
N GLY A 308 -3.50 5.33 -12.96
CA GLY A 308 -2.18 4.70 -12.84
C GLY A 308 -1.66 4.66 -11.41
N GLY A 309 -0.35 4.83 -11.25
CA GLY A 309 0.33 4.70 -9.96
C GLY A 309 0.49 3.25 -9.52
N ALA A 310 0.42 2.99 -8.21
CA ALA A 310 0.45 1.62 -7.67
C ALA A 310 -0.63 0.68 -8.24
N SER A 311 -1.72 1.22 -8.82
CA SER A 311 -2.76 0.41 -9.44
C SER A 311 -2.29 -0.35 -10.70
N LEU A 312 -1.22 0.12 -11.33
CA LEU A 312 -0.63 -0.53 -12.52
C LEU A 312 -0.15 -1.96 -12.25
N THR A 313 0.05 -2.31 -10.98
CA THR A 313 0.31 -3.69 -10.53
C THR A 313 -0.73 -4.69 -11.04
N GLY A 314 -2.00 -4.28 -11.06
CA GLY A 314 -3.12 -5.11 -11.52
C GLY A 314 -3.48 -4.91 -12.99
N ARG A 315 -2.64 -4.22 -13.78
CA ARG A 315 -2.96 -3.88 -15.17
C ARG A 315 -3.10 -5.14 -16.03
N ASP A 316 -4.16 -5.19 -16.83
CA ASP A 316 -4.28 -6.11 -17.97
C ASP A 316 -3.47 -5.57 -19.17
N PRO A 317 -2.41 -6.26 -19.66
CA PRO A 317 -1.63 -5.83 -20.81
C PRO A 317 -2.44 -5.73 -22.11
N GLU A 318 -3.59 -6.42 -22.21
CA GLU A 318 -4.48 -6.33 -23.37
C GLU A 318 -5.43 -5.12 -23.31
N ALA A 319 -5.50 -4.43 -22.16
CA ALA A 319 -6.34 -3.26 -22.00
C ALA A 319 -5.64 -1.97 -22.45
N LEU A 320 -6.42 -1.06 -23.02
CA LEU A 320 -6.01 0.31 -23.29
C LEU A 320 -5.90 1.06 -21.97
N LEU A 321 -4.67 1.40 -21.58
CA LEU A 321 -4.39 2.25 -20.43
C LEU A 321 -4.46 3.72 -20.85
N VAL A 322 -5.23 4.54 -20.13
CA VAL A 322 -5.19 6.00 -20.26
C VAL A 322 -4.75 6.59 -18.94
N ASP A 323 -3.52 7.09 -18.91
CA ASP A 323 -2.90 7.60 -17.70
C ASP A 323 -1.92 8.73 -17.99
N GLY A 324 -1.91 9.73 -17.11
CA GLY A 324 -1.00 10.85 -17.21
C GLY A 324 0.37 10.48 -16.68
N ALA A 325 1.39 10.44 -17.55
CA ALA A 325 2.77 10.14 -17.17
C ALA A 325 3.20 10.98 -15.96
N GLY A 326 3.80 10.35 -14.96
CA GLY A 326 4.34 11.05 -13.79
C GLY A 326 3.31 11.82 -12.97
N ARG A 327 2.00 11.61 -13.16
CA ARG A 327 0.97 12.19 -12.27
C ARG A 327 1.10 11.67 -10.84
N TRP A 328 1.64 10.46 -10.68
CA TRP A 328 1.68 9.74 -9.42
C TRP A 328 3.07 9.80 -8.79
N HIS A 329 3.04 10.07 -7.48
CA HIS A 329 4.17 10.41 -6.64
C HIS A 329 5.11 11.46 -7.27
N LEU A 330 4.65 12.73 -7.25
CA LEU A 330 5.39 13.91 -7.72
C LEU A 330 6.23 14.59 -6.62
N ASP A 331 6.32 13.97 -5.43
CA ASP A 331 7.06 14.53 -4.28
C ASP A 331 8.56 14.68 -4.60
N PRO A 332 9.14 15.91 -4.58
CA PRO A 332 10.57 16.15 -4.70
C PRO A 332 11.41 15.64 -3.50
N GLY A 333 10.77 15.07 -2.47
CA GLY A 333 11.43 14.42 -1.34
C GLY A 333 12.33 13.25 -1.73
N ASN A 334 13.01 12.68 -0.74
CA ASN A 334 14.00 11.61 -0.94
C ASN A 334 13.40 10.29 -1.49
N GLY A 335 12.07 10.15 -1.51
CA GLY A 335 11.38 8.94 -1.91
C GLY A 335 9.91 8.91 -1.49
N ILE A 336 9.26 7.76 -1.60
CA ILE A 336 7.96 7.53 -0.94
C ILE A 336 8.11 7.58 0.59
N VAL A 337 7.01 7.73 1.33
CA VAL A 337 7.05 8.05 2.77
C VAL A 337 7.46 6.86 3.66
N GLN A 338 7.41 5.65 3.08
CA GLN A 338 7.79 4.37 3.66
C GLN A 338 9.26 4.01 3.40
N SER A 339 9.85 3.24 4.31
CA SER A 339 11.13 2.58 4.09
C SER A 339 11.03 1.37 3.16
N ALA A 340 12.17 0.87 2.67
CA ALA A 340 12.21 -0.39 1.92
C ALA A 340 11.72 -1.59 2.75
N ASP A 341 11.97 -1.62 4.06
CA ASP A 341 11.42 -2.65 4.95
C ASP A 341 9.90 -2.58 5.07
N GLN A 342 9.34 -1.37 5.15
CA GLN A 342 7.88 -1.19 5.22
C GLN A 342 7.19 -1.61 3.93
N ASP A 343 7.86 -1.43 2.79
CA ASP A 343 7.34 -1.75 1.46
C ASP A 343 7.93 -3.04 0.86
N ARG A 344 8.52 -3.90 1.68
CA ARG A 344 9.17 -5.14 1.22
C ARG A 344 8.26 -6.06 0.41
N ASP A 345 6.96 -6.04 0.68
CA ASP A 345 5.94 -6.85 0.00
C ASP A 345 5.73 -6.43 -1.46
N LEU A 346 6.25 -5.27 -1.89
CA LEU A 346 6.23 -4.88 -3.30
C LEU A 346 6.92 -5.93 -4.21
N ALA A 347 7.88 -6.69 -3.67
CA ALA A 347 8.49 -7.81 -4.40
C ALA A 347 7.48 -8.90 -4.74
N GLN A 348 6.57 -9.23 -3.81
CA GLN A 348 5.53 -10.22 -4.02
C GLN A 348 4.43 -9.71 -4.96
N TRP A 349 4.03 -8.44 -4.80
CA TRP A 349 2.84 -7.92 -5.48
C TRP A 349 3.15 -7.30 -6.84
N MET A 350 4.23 -6.53 -6.95
CA MET A 350 4.64 -5.84 -8.18
C MET A 350 5.78 -6.54 -8.93
N GLY A 351 6.46 -7.50 -8.29
CA GLY A 351 7.67 -8.08 -8.84
C GLY A 351 8.86 -7.12 -8.81
N VAL A 352 8.85 -6.12 -7.92
CA VAL A 352 9.90 -5.09 -7.81
C VAL A 352 10.61 -5.18 -6.47
N ASP A 353 11.93 -4.98 -6.46
CA ASP A 353 12.69 -5.03 -5.21
C ASP A 353 12.94 -3.62 -4.64
N PRO A 354 12.29 -3.22 -3.54
CA PRO A 354 12.55 -1.92 -2.91
C PRO A 354 13.98 -1.82 -2.33
N TYR A 355 14.61 -2.93 -1.95
CA TYR A 355 15.97 -2.94 -1.41
C TYR A 355 17.03 -2.58 -2.46
N ALA A 356 16.74 -2.80 -3.75
CA ALA A 356 17.61 -2.37 -4.83
C ALA A 356 17.76 -0.84 -4.90
N ALA A 357 16.76 -0.10 -4.41
CA ALA A 357 16.73 1.35 -4.47
C ALA A 357 17.36 2.06 -3.26
N VAL A 358 17.81 1.32 -2.23
CA VAL A 358 18.26 1.91 -0.94
C VAL A 358 19.55 1.29 -0.40
N GLU A 359 20.29 2.06 0.39
CA GLU A 359 21.57 1.68 1.01
C GLU A 359 21.41 1.03 2.35
N ASP A 360 20.42 1.51 3.09
CA ASP A 360 19.96 0.96 4.35
C ASP A 360 18.47 0.62 4.17
N PRO A 361 18.01 -0.57 4.57
CA PRO A 361 16.61 -0.97 4.44
C PRO A 361 15.61 -0.07 5.16
N ARG A 362 16.07 0.77 6.10
CA ARG A 362 15.27 1.77 6.82
C ARG A 362 15.08 3.07 6.05
N GLN A 363 15.78 3.28 4.94
CA GLN A 363 15.66 4.47 4.11
C GLN A 363 14.43 4.41 3.20
N ARG A 364 13.95 5.61 2.83
CA ARG A 364 12.85 5.81 1.88
C ARG A 364 13.21 5.25 0.50
N VAL A 365 12.26 4.57 -0.16
CA VAL A 365 12.42 4.10 -1.55
C VAL A 365 12.39 5.29 -2.51
N SER A 366 13.43 5.44 -3.32
CA SER A 366 13.59 6.58 -4.24
C SER A 366 12.40 6.75 -5.19
N ILE A 367 11.97 7.99 -5.39
CA ILE A 367 10.91 8.34 -6.34
C ILE A 367 11.26 7.93 -7.79
N HIS A 368 12.55 7.93 -8.12
CA HIS A 368 13.01 7.51 -9.44
C HIS A 368 12.82 6.00 -9.67
N ALA A 369 12.97 5.18 -8.62
CA ALA A 369 12.68 3.75 -8.70
C ALA A 369 11.18 3.51 -8.95
N VAL A 370 10.32 4.22 -8.21
CA VAL A 370 8.85 4.15 -8.40
C VAL A 370 8.45 4.53 -9.82
N ARG A 371 8.99 5.61 -10.37
CA ARG A 371 8.72 6.02 -11.76
C ARG A 371 9.14 4.97 -12.78
N ILE A 372 10.30 4.33 -12.60
CA ILE A 372 10.74 3.22 -13.46
C ILE A 372 9.72 2.08 -13.41
N TRP A 373 9.29 1.67 -12.21
CA TRP A 373 8.33 0.59 -12.05
C TRP A 373 6.98 0.90 -12.69
N GLU A 374 6.46 2.10 -12.46
CA GLU A 374 5.20 2.57 -13.05
C GLU A 374 5.30 2.62 -14.57
N ASP A 375 6.35 3.20 -15.15
CA ASP A 375 6.52 3.29 -16.60
C ASP A 375 6.72 1.90 -17.25
N GLN A 376 7.41 0.99 -16.57
CA GLN A 376 7.56 -0.40 -17.02
C GLN A 376 6.22 -1.13 -17.04
N LEU A 377 5.43 -1.07 -15.97
CA LEU A 377 4.08 -1.64 -15.93
C LEU A 377 3.16 -0.95 -16.95
N ALA A 378 3.28 0.36 -17.11
CA ALA A 378 2.54 1.17 -18.08
C ALA A 378 2.94 0.92 -19.54
N THR A 379 4.04 0.22 -19.83
CA THR A 379 4.46 -0.09 -21.21
C THR A 379 4.37 -1.57 -21.59
N GLN A 380 3.78 -2.41 -20.72
CA GLN A 380 3.48 -3.82 -21.03
C GLN A 380 2.40 -4.00 -22.12
N GLY A 381 1.66 -2.94 -22.46
CA GLY A 381 0.63 -2.93 -23.50
C GLY A 381 0.28 -1.51 -23.96
N ASP A 382 -0.80 -1.37 -24.72
CA ASP A 382 -1.28 -0.09 -25.27
C ASP A 382 -1.54 0.95 -24.17
N VAL A 383 -0.89 2.11 -24.26
CA VAL A 383 -1.02 3.22 -23.30
C VAL A 383 -1.24 4.53 -24.05
N VAL A 384 -2.00 5.45 -23.48
CA VAL A 384 -2.13 6.84 -23.95
C VAL A 384 -1.82 7.79 -22.80
N ASN A 385 -0.86 8.68 -23.02
CA ASN A 385 -0.53 9.77 -22.12
C ASN A 385 -1.65 10.82 -22.18
N GLY A 386 -2.55 10.79 -21.21
CA GLY A 386 -3.70 11.69 -21.23
C GLY A 386 -4.70 11.45 -20.12
N ARG A 387 -5.90 12.00 -20.31
CA ARG A 387 -7.06 11.75 -19.44
C ARG A 387 -8.19 11.12 -20.23
N ALA A 388 -9.03 10.37 -19.53
CA ALA A 388 -10.24 9.79 -20.11
C ALA A 388 -11.48 10.15 -19.31
N ARG A 389 -12.60 10.24 -20.01
CA ARG A 389 -13.95 10.37 -19.45
C ARG A 389 -14.84 9.30 -20.07
N LEU A 390 -15.69 8.68 -19.27
CA LEU A 390 -16.72 7.77 -19.77
C LEU A 390 -17.98 8.56 -20.13
N ARG A 391 -18.61 8.16 -21.23
CA ARG A 391 -19.81 8.80 -21.81
C ARG A 391 -20.74 7.77 -22.45
N LEU A 392 -22.00 8.14 -22.65
CA LEU A 392 -22.95 7.36 -23.42
C LEU A 392 -22.86 7.75 -24.90
N GLY A 393 -22.69 6.75 -25.76
CA GLY A 393 -22.84 6.92 -27.19
C GLY A 393 -24.29 7.15 -27.61
N ASN A 394 -24.46 7.44 -28.90
CA ASN A 394 -25.79 7.71 -29.48
C ASN A 394 -26.69 6.47 -29.44
N ASP A 395 -26.11 5.27 -29.55
CA ASP A 395 -26.85 4.03 -29.52
C ASP A 395 -27.00 3.48 -28.09
N GLY A 396 -26.59 4.23 -27.07
CA GLY A 396 -26.60 3.84 -25.66
C GLY A 396 -25.51 2.82 -25.31
N GLU A 397 -24.41 2.80 -26.04
CA GLU A 397 -23.19 2.07 -25.73
C GLU A 397 -22.26 2.89 -24.83
N LEU A 398 -21.42 2.22 -24.04
CA LEU A 398 -20.44 2.89 -23.18
C LEU A 398 -19.19 3.26 -24.00
N LEU A 399 -18.89 4.55 -24.05
CA LEU A 399 -17.72 5.10 -24.75
C LEU A 399 -16.73 5.70 -23.77
N THR A 400 -15.45 5.66 -24.17
CA THR A 400 -14.35 6.38 -23.54
C THR A 400 -13.92 7.53 -24.45
N GLU A 401 -14.03 8.76 -23.95
CA GLU A 401 -13.46 9.96 -24.53
C GLU A 401 -12.03 10.14 -24.01
N VAL A 402 -11.03 9.90 -24.86
CA VAL A 402 -9.61 10.02 -24.52
C VAL A 402 -9.05 11.35 -25.01
N ARG A 403 -8.52 12.15 -24.08
CA ARG A 403 -7.80 13.40 -24.37
C ARG A 403 -6.32 13.24 -24.08
N LYS A 404 -5.53 13.10 -25.15
CA LYS A 404 -4.06 13.04 -25.07
C LYS A 404 -3.48 14.36 -24.55
N PHE A 405 -2.36 14.30 -23.86
CA PHE A 405 -1.59 15.49 -23.53
C PHE A 405 -0.74 15.97 -24.71
N ASP A 406 -0.60 17.28 -24.85
CA ASP A 406 0.38 17.90 -25.73
C ASP A 406 1.76 18.00 -25.05
N GLN A 407 2.73 18.62 -25.74
CA GLN A 407 4.10 18.79 -25.23
C GLN A 407 4.17 19.65 -23.96
N ASP A 408 3.17 20.51 -23.72
CA ASP A 408 3.05 21.36 -22.54
C ASP A 408 2.22 20.68 -21.42
N GLY A 409 1.82 19.41 -21.60
CA GLY A 409 1.01 18.65 -20.66
C GLY A 409 -0.48 19.03 -20.65
N LYS A 410 -0.97 19.79 -21.64
CA LYS A 410 -2.39 20.19 -21.72
C LYS A 410 -3.22 19.17 -22.50
N GLU A 411 -4.46 19.00 -22.10
CA GLU A 411 -5.42 18.13 -22.81
C GLU A 411 -5.67 18.66 -24.23
N SER A 412 -5.50 17.79 -25.23
CA SER A 412 -5.84 18.08 -26.61
C SER A 412 -7.33 18.41 -26.75
N GLY A 413 -7.63 19.40 -27.61
CA GLY A 413 -9.00 19.77 -27.95
C GLY A 413 -9.72 18.74 -28.83
N THR A 414 -9.01 17.77 -29.42
CA THR A 414 -9.58 16.72 -30.27
C THR A 414 -9.53 15.37 -29.53
N PRO A 415 -10.67 14.83 -29.07
CA PRO A 415 -10.68 13.55 -28.37
C PRO A 415 -10.57 12.36 -29.33
N LEU A 416 -10.02 11.25 -28.83
CA LEU A 416 -10.15 9.92 -29.44
C LEU A 416 -11.32 9.20 -28.78
N TRP A 417 -12.13 8.51 -29.58
CA TRP A 417 -13.28 7.75 -29.08
C TRP A 417 -13.01 6.26 -29.15
N VAL A 418 -13.27 5.56 -28.05
CA VAL A 418 -13.09 4.10 -27.93
C VAL A 418 -14.35 3.51 -27.28
N ALA A 419 -14.93 2.48 -27.89
CA ALA A 419 -16.01 1.71 -27.28
C ALA A 419 -15.45 0.76 -26.21
N CYS A 420 -16.09 0.75 -25.04
CA CYS A 420 -15.68 -0.13 -23.95
C CYS A 420 -16.03 -1.59 -24.25
N ASP A 421 -15.06 -2.47 -24.08
CA ASP A 421 -15.22 -3.92 -24.10
C ASP A 421 -15.25 -4.47 -22.68
N GLY A 422 -16.43 -4.87 -22.21
CA GLY A 422 -16.65 -5.28 -20.82
C GLY A 422 -16.70 -4.10 -19.85
N THR A 423 -16.35 -4.38 -18.59
CA THR A 423 -16.37 -3.41 -17.48
C THR A 423 -15.05 -2.64 -17.43
N PRO A 424 -15.01 -1.32 -17.73
CA PRO A 424 -13.80 -0.53 -17.56
C PRO A 424 -13.43 -0.38 -16.07
N SER A 425 -12.13 -0.17 -15.80
CA SER A 425 -11.60 0.11 -14.45
C SER A 425 -11.14 1.56 -14.32
N VAL A 426 -11.37 2.16 -13.15
CA VAL A 426 -10.96 3.54 -12.85
C VAL A 426 -10.10 3.57 -11.58
N ALA A 427 -8.87 4.04 -11.72
CA ALA A 427 -7.85 4.17 -10.68
C ALA A 427 -7.27 5.60 -10.65
N THR A 428 -8.11 6.63 -10.63
CA THR A 428 -7.69 8.03 -10.80
C THR A 428 -7.08 8.69 -9.55
N GLY A 429 -6.62 7.88 -8.59
CA GLY A 429 -6.01 8.29 -7.32
C GLY A 429 -6.94 8.99 -6.33
N LEU A 430 -6.36 9.71 -5.37
CA LEU A 430 -7.12 10.39 -4.32
C LEU A 430 -7.95 11.55 -4.87
N THR A 431 -9.12 11.75 -4.27
CA THR A 431 -10.00 12.87 -4.61
C THR A 431 -9.48 14.21 -4.08
N PRO A 432 -10.00 15.36 -4.54
CA PRO A 432 -9.54 16.68 -4.10
C PRO A 432 -9.68 16.92 -2.60
N ASP A 433 -8.81 17.78 -2.05
CA ASP A 433 -8.89 18.23 -0.66
C ASP A 433 -10.11 19.13 -0.41
N VAL A 434 -10.54 19.12 0.85
CA VAL A 434 -11.68 19.88 1.35
C VAL A 434 -11.33 21.36 1.50
N VAL A 435 -12.27 22.24 1.14
CA VAL A 435 -12.14 23.69 1.35
C VAL A 435 -12.24 24.03 2.85
N PRO A 436 -11.38 24.91 3.40
CA PRO A 436 -11.48 25.32 4.80
C PRO A 436 -12.85 25.86 5.17
N GLY A 437 -13.40 25.38 6.29
CA GLY A 437 -14.69 25.81 6.84
C GLY A 437 -15.91 25.02 6.37
N THR A 438 -15.78 24.11 5.39
CA THR A 438 -16.93 23.28 4.98
C THR A 438 -17.34 22.29 6.09
N PRO A 439 -18.65 22.11 6.35
CA PRO A 439 -19.12 21.20 7.39
C PRO A 439 -18.79 19.73 7.13
N ARG A 440 -18.45 18.98 8.19
CA ARG A 440 -18.05 17.56 8.13
C ARG A 440 -18.92 16.65 8.99
N GLY A 441 -18.73 15.34 8.82
CA GLY A 441 -19.44 14.32 9.58
C GLY A 441 -20.77 13.91 8.97
N ARG A 442 -21.66 13.32 9.79
CA ARG A 442 -22.90 12.66 9.33
C ARG A 442 -23.83 13.59 8.56
N THR A 443 -24.00 14.83 9.01
CA THR A 443 -24.80 15.85 8.31
C THR A 443 -23.94 16.82 7.50
N GLY A 444 -22.64 16.55 7.37
CA GLY A 444 -21.69 17.41 6.66
C GLY A 444 -21.94 17.47 5.15
N VAL A 445 -21.49 18.56 4.54
CA VAL A 445 -21.53 18.80 3.10
C VAL A 445 -20.16 19.32 2.72
N GLU A 446 -19.37 18.49 2.05
CA GLU A 446 -17.91 18.67 1.97
C GLU A 446 -17.47 19.32 0.65
N SER A 447 -18.40 19.55 -0.29
CA SER A 447 -18.10 20.20 -1.56
C SER A 447 -19.23 21.11 -2.04
N ARG A 448 -18.87 22.08 -2.88
CA ARG A 448 -19.80 22.93 -3.64
C ARG A 448 -20.76 22.09 -4.49
N SER A 449 -20.25 21.10 -5.21
CA SER A 449 -21.06 20.21 -6.05
C SER A 449 -22.06 19.39 -5.25
N GLU A 450 -21.67 18.87 -4.07
CA GLU A 450 -22.60 18.18 -3.16
C GLU A 450 -23.70 19.14 -2.68
N ALA A 451 -23.33 20.35 -2.26
CA ALA A 451 -24.29 21.36 -1.78
C ALA A 451 -25.31 21.72 -2.87
N VAL A 452 -24.84 22.00 -4.08
CA VAL A 452 -25.70 22.37 -5.21
C VAL A 452 -26.62 21.20 -5.60
N ARG A 453 -26.10 19.97 -5.63
CA ARG A 453 -26.92 18.78 -5.91
C ARG A 453 -28.02 18.60 -4.87
N LEU A 454 -27.70 18.64 -3.58
CA LEU A 454 -28.67 18.45 -2.50
C LEU A 454 -29.77 19.54 -2.51
N ILE A 455 -29.40 20.79 -2.80
CA ILE A 455 -30.36 21.87 -2.99
C ILE A 455 -31.22 21.62 -4.23
N GLY A 456 -30.61 21.20 -5.34
CA GLY A 456 -31.31 20.86 -6.57
C GLY A 456 -32.32 19.72 -6.38
N ASP A 457 -31.94 18.64 -5.69
CA ASP A 457 -32.84 17.54 -5.37
C ASP A 457 -34.01 18.00 -4.51
N ARG A 458 -33.75 18.86 -3.51
CA ARG A 458 -34.82 19.46 -2.70
C ARG A 458 -35.75 20.36 -3.53
N LEU A 459 -35.22 21.15 -4.46
CA LEU A 459 -36.04 21.97 -5.35
C LEU A 459 -36.94 21.12 -6.25
N ARG A 460 -36.45 19.96 -6.72
CA ARG A 460 -37.25 19.00 -7.48
C ARG A 460 -38.39 18.40 -6.64
N GLU A 461 -38.15 18.08 -5.37
CA GLU A 461 -39.21 17.64 -4.45
C GLU A 461 -40.27 18.72 -4.22
N LEU A 462 -39.84 19.97 -4.07
CA LEU A 462 -40.73 21.13 -3.90
C LEU A 462 -41.53 21.42 -5.18
N GLU A 463 -40.92 21.25 -6.36
CA GLU A 463 -41.59 21.30 -7.66
C GLU A 463 -42.69 20.23 -7.75
N GLY A 464 -42.37 18.97 -7.40
CA GLY A 464 -43.36 17.89 -7.33
C GLY A 464 -44.48 18.16 -6.31
N SER A 465 -44.21 19.00 -5.31
CA SER A 465 -45.18 19.48 -4.31
C SER A 465 -45.92 20.76 -4.75
N ASN A 466 -45.75 21.20 -6.01
CA ASN A 466 -46.32 22.41 -6.59
C ASN A 466 -45.95 23.72 -5.87
N VAL A 467 -44.76 23.81 -5.27
CA VAL A 467 -44.25 25.08 -4.71
C VAL A 467 -43.85 26.03 -5.84
N PRO A 468 -44.45 27.23 -5.95
CA PRO A 468 -44.18 28.16 -7.04
C PRO A 468 -42.70 28.56 -7.15
N GLY A 469 -42.15 28.57 -8.36
CA GLY A 469 -40.76 28.96 -8.64
C GLY A 469 -39.69 27.90 -8.36
N ALA A 470 -40.05 26.75 -7.79
CA ALA A 470 -39.09 25.69 -7.47
C ALA A 470 -38.44 25.09 -8.74
N GLY A 471 -39.24 24.80 -9.77
CA GLY A 471 -38.73 24.32 -11.06
C GLY A 471 -37.87 25.35 -11.81
N GLU A 472 -38.23 26.64 -11.75
CA GLU A 472 -37.43 27.71 -12.36
C GLU A 472 -36.05 27.83 -11.69
N LEU A 473 -36.01 27.80 -10.35
CA LEU A 473 -34.75 27.85 -9.61
C LEU A 473 -33.92 26.58 -9.79
N HIS A 474 -34.55 25.41 -9.88
CA HIS A 474 -33.88 24.14 -10.19
C HIS A 474 -33.23 24.17 -11.57
N ALA A 475 -33.96 24.60 -12.60
CA ALA A 475 -33.46 24.75 -13.96
C ALA A 475 -32.32 25.78 -14.03
N TRP A 476 -32.46 26.91 -13.34
CA TRP A 476 -31.41 27.92 -13.26
C TRP A 476 -30.14 27.37 -12.59
N LEU A 477 -30.27 26.69 -11.44
CA LEU A 477 -29.16 26.12 -10.70
C LEU A 477 -28.41 25.08 -11.54
N THR A 478 -29.16 24.22 -12.24
CA THR A 478 -28.60 23.23 -13.18
C THR A 478 -27.82 23.91 -14.32
N GLN A 479 -28.37 24.99 -14.89
CA GLN A 479 -27.69 25.75 -15.94
C GLN A 479 -26.46 26.49 -15.42
N ALA A 480 -26.53 27.04 -14.20
CA ALA A 480 -25.43 27.74 -13.55
C ALA A 480 -24.24 26.80 -13.30
N GLU A 481 -24.49 25.58 -12.82
CA GLU A 481 -23.46 24.54 -12.70
C GLU A 481 -22.80 24.23 -14.04
N ARG A 482 -23.60 23.98 -15.08
CA ARG A 482 -23.12 23.62 -16.42
C ARG A 482 -22.32 24.75 -17.08
N ALA A 483 -22.71 26.00 -16.82
CA ALA A 483 -22.02 27.18 -17.32
C ALA A 483 -20.77 27.53 -16.50
N GLY A 484 -20.48 26.82 -15.41
CA GLY A 484 -19.34 27.09 -14.53
C GLY A 484 -19.49 28.39 -13.75
N ALA A 485 -20.70 28.74 -13.33
CA ALA A 485 -20.95 29.94 -12.54
C ALA A 485 -20.20 29.89 -11.19
N ASP A 486 -19.58 31.01 -10.82
CA ASP A 486 -18.87 31.12 -9.54
C ASP A 486 -19.79 30.92 -8.33
N THR A 487 -19.21 30.55 -7.19
CA THR A 487 -20.01 30.25 -5.98
C THR A 487 -20.69 31.49 -5.44
N ARG A 488 -20.11 32.68 -5.64
CA ARG A 488 -20.73 33.95 -5.22
C ARG A 488 -22.08 34.17 -5.89
N THR A 489 -22.18 33.87 -7.18
CA THR A 489 -23.38 34.02 -8.00
C THR A 489 -24.43 32.99 -7.59
N VAL A 490 -24.02 31.73 -7.43
CA VAL A 490 -24.91 30.64 -6.97
C VAL A 490 -25.47 30.94 -5.58
N LEU A 491 -24.61 31.26 -4.61
CA LEU A 491 -25.04 31.58 -3.26
C LEU A 491 -25.94 32.82 -3.22
N GLY A 492 -25.58 33.89 -3.93
CA GLY A 492 -26.39 35.12 -3.96
C GLY A 492 -27.80 34.90 -4.51
N ALA A 493 -27.96 34.08 -5.55
CA ALA A 493 -29.27 33.72 -6.09
C ALA A 493 -30.09 32.89 -5.10
N LEU A 494 -29.46 31.93 -4.41
CA LEU A 494 -30.12 31.11 -3.39
C LEU A 494 -30.52 31.92 -2.16
N GLU A 495 -29.68 32.86 -1.72
CA GLU A 495 -29.95 33.71 -0.55
C GLU A 495 -31.02 34.77 -0.80
N SER A 496 -31.11 35.27 -2.03
CA SER A 496 -32.14 36.23 -2.44
C SER A 496 -33.46 35.58 -2.86
N SER A 497 -33.47 34.24 -3.01
CA SER A 497 -34.65 33.50 -3.40
C SER A 497 -35.71 33.47 -2.27
N PRO A 498 -37.00 33.67 -2.59
CA PRO A 498 -38.09 33.48 -1.63
C PRO A 498 -38.23 32.01 -1.19
N LEU A 499 -37.56 31.06 -1.87
CA LEU A 499 -37.58 29.63 -1.55
C LEU A 499 -36.55 29.22 -0.49
N LYS A 500 -35.67 30.13 -0.04
CA LYS A 500 -34.61 29.82 0.94
C LYS A 500 -35.15 29.11 2.17
N ASP A 501 -36.21 29.65 2.78
CA ASP A 501 -36.82 29.05 3.97
C ASP A 501 -37.52 27.72 3.63
N ALA A 502 -38.18 27.66 2.48
CA ALA A 502 -38.90 26.47 1.99
C ALA A 502 -37.99 25.25 1.81
N LEU A 503 -36.70 25.44 1.54
CA LEU A 503 -35.71 24.34 1.44
C LEU A 503 -35.63 23.53 2.74
N THR A 504 -35.87 24.14 3.89
CA THR A 504 -35.78 23.47 5.21
C THR A 504 -37.13 23.06 5.79
N VAL A 505 -38.23 23.65 5.32
CA VAL A 505 -39.58 23.36 5.80
C VAL A 505 -39.95 21.89 5.56
N GLY A 506 -40.46 21.20 6.58
CA GLY A 506 -40.90 19.81 6.47
C GLY A 506 -39.79 18.77 6.54
N LEU A 507 -38.52 19.19 6.64
CA LEU A 507 -37.41 18.28 6.91
C LEU A 507 -37.34 17.94 8.41
N ASN A 508 -36.85 16.74 8.72
CA ASN A 508 -36.48 16.39 10.11
C ASN A 508 -35.22 17.18 10.53
N THR A 509 -34.87 17.13 11.82
CA THR A 509 -33.74 17.90 12.39
C THR A 509 -32.41 17.67 11.66
N GLU A 510 -32.10 16.44 11.29
CA GLU A 510 -30.83 16.08 10.63
C GLU A 510 -30.80 16.56 9.17
N ALA A 511 -31.88 16.37 8.44
CA ALA A 511 -32.01 16.82 7.05
C ALA A 511 -32.05 18.37 6.98
N ALA A 512 -32.70 19.03 7.93
CA ALA A 512 -32.67 20.50 8.04
C ALA A 512 -31.25 21.01 8.36
N ALA A 513 -30.52 20.34 9.25
CA ALA A 513 -29.12 20.67 9.54
C ALA A 513 -28.22 20.45 8.30
N ARG A 514 -28.41 19.34 7.56
CA ARG A 514 -27.67 19.07 6.32
C ARG A 514 -27.97 20.11 5.23
N MET A 515 -29.22 20.56 5.12
CA MET A 515 -29.60 21.64 4.21
C MET A 515 -28.96 22.98 4.62
N GLY A 516 -28.92 23.30 5.93
CA GLY A 516 -28.18 24.45 6.44
C GLY A 516 -26.68 24.36 6.12
N ASN A 517 -26.09 23.17 6.25
CA ASN A 517 -24.70 22.91 5.89
C ASN A 517 -24.40 23.09 4.40
N CYS A 518 -25.39 22.96 3.50
CA CYS A 518 -25.23 23.30 2.09
C CYS A 518 -24.88 24.78 1.92
N PHE A 519 -25.58 25.68 2.61
CA PHE A 519 -25.28 27.12 2.59
C PHE A 519 -23.91 27.43 3.21
N THR A 520 -23.54 26.75 4.30
CA THR A 520 -22.21 26.91 4.91
C THR A 520 -21.09 26.43 3.98
N ALA A 521 -21.28 25.34 3.25
CA ALA A 521 -20.32 24.83 2.27
C ALA A 521 -20.15 25.82 1.08
N LEU A 522 -21.25 26.39 0.59
CA LEU A 522 -21.22 27.42 -0.44
C LEU A 522 -20.54 28.71 0.06
N ASP A 523 -20.84 29.20 1.26
CA ASP A 523 -20.17 30.40 1.81
C ASP A 523 -18.66 30.17 2.02
N SER A 524 -18.28 28.99 2.51
CA SER A 524 -16.86 28.62 2.68
C SER A 524 -16.14 28.56 1.32
N THR A 525 -16.78 27.97 0.31
CA THR A 525 -16.23 27.93 -1.06
C THR A 525 -16.14 29.33 -1.67
N ARG A 526 -17.13 30.20 -1.45
CA ARG A 526 -17.08 31.62 -1.87
C ARG A 526 -15.89 32.35 -1.23
N LYS A 527 -15.64 32.16 0.07
CA LYS A 527 -14.48 32.75 0.77
C LYS A 527 -13.16 32.23 0.21
N TRP A 528 -13.10 30.94 -0.10
CA TRP A 528 -11.95 30.30 -0.74
C TRP A 528 -11.67 30.85 -2.14
N GLU A 529 -12.68 30.94 -3.00
CA GLU A 529 -12.58 31.55 -4.34
C GLU A 529 -12.08 33.00 -4.25
N ALA A 530 -12.66 33.81 -3.35
CA ALA A 530 -12.25 35.19 -3.13
C ALA A 530 -10.79 35.30 -2.64
N ALA A 531 -10.36 34.38 -1.76
CA ALA A 531 -8.98 34.33 -1.29
C ALA A 531 -8.00 33.98 -2.43
N ARG A 532 -8.36 33.04 -3.31
CA ARG A 532 -7.58 32.69 -4.51
C ARG A 532 -7.48 33.84 -5.50
N GLU A 533 -8.56 34.58 -5.71
CA GLU A 533 -8.58 35.78 -6.55
C GLU A 533 -7.68 36.88 -5.97
N ALA A 534 -7.74 37.10 -4.65
CA ALA A 534 -6.99 38.13 -3.95
C ALA A 534 -5.49 37.82 -3.79
N ALA A 535 -5.10 36.54 -3.88
CA ALA A 535 -3.73 36.07 -3.77
C ALA A 535 -3.45 34.90 -4.73
N PRO A 536 -3.38 35.15 -6.06
CA PRO A 536 -3.18 34.10 -7.06
C PRO A 536 -1.90 33.30 -6.80
N GLY A 537 -2.00 31.97 -6.88
CA GLY A 537 -0.87 31.06 -6.65
C GLY A 537 -0.44 30.92 -5.17
N ARG A 538 -1.10 31.59 -4.23
CA ARG A 538 -0.77 31.57 -2.79
C ARG A 538 -1.86 30.98 -1.89
N ALA A 539 -3.04 30.68 -2.43
CA ALA A 539 -4.08 29.87 -1.77
C ALA A 539 -4.29 28.58 -2.58
N LEU A 540 -3.86 27.45 -2.04
CA LEU A 540 -3.70 26.19 -2.77
C LEU A 540 -4.46 25.04 -2.08
N LEU A 541 -5.05 24.16 -2.88
CA LEU A 541 -5.43 22.83 -2.41
C LEU A 541 -4.18 21.95 -2.26
N GLY A 542 -4.24 20.96 -1.37
CA GLY A 542 -3.09 20.13 -1.04
C GLY A 542 -2.59 19.28 -2.20
N ASP A 543 -3.48 18.87 -3.10
CA ASP A 543 -3.16 18.18 -4.35
C ASP A 543 -2.41 19.06 -5.34
N GLU A 544 -2.65 20.38 -5.36
CA GLU A 544 -1.89 21.30 -6.23
C GLU A 544 -0.41 21.37 -5.82
N VAL A 545 -0.13 21.27 -4.51
CA VAL A 545 1.24 21.20 -3.97
C VAL A 545 1.86 19.84 -4.26
N ALA A 546 1.15 18.74 -3.98
CA ALA A 546 1.63 17.39 -4.22
C ALA A 546 1.91 17.11 -5.70
N GLU A 547 1.17 17.73 -6.62
CA GLU A 547 1.38 17.64 -8.07
C GLU A 547 2.41 18.65 -8.61
N SER A 548 3.15 19.35 -7.73
CA SER A 548 4.14 20.38 -8.09
C SER A 548 3.59 21.47 -9.02
N ARG A 549 2.30 21.82 -8.91
CA ARG A 549 1.62 22.86 -9.72
C ARG A 549 1.63 24.23 -9.05
N PHE A 550 2.70 24.56 -8.33
CA PHE A 550 2.82 25.81 -7.57
C PHE A 550 4.28 26.32 -7.50
N ASP A 551 4.45 27.58 -7.11
CA ASP A 551 5.76 28.18 -6.83
C ASP A 551 6.01 28.23 -5.31
N PRO A 552 6.93 27.42 -4.75
CA PRO A 552 7.25 27.43 -3.32
C PRO A 552 7.94 28.72 -2.85
N HIS A 553 8.47 29.54 -3.76
CA HIS A 553 9.04 30.86 -3.46
C HIS A 553 8.00 31.99 -3.44
N ALA A 554 6.74 31.70 -3.81
CA ALA A 554 5.66 32.69 -3.81
C ALA A 554 5.34 33.26 -2.41
N ALA A 555 5.75 32.57 -1.34
CA ALA A 555 5.72 33.09 0.01
C ALA A 555 6.89 32.55 0.85
N ARG A 556 7.30 33.34 1.84
CA ARG A 556 8.28 32.93 2.86
C ARG A 556 7.62 32.20 4.04
N HIS A 557 6.41 32.59 4.40
CA HIS A 557 5.64 31.96 5.47
C HIS A 557 4.40 31.30 4.88
N TRP A 558 4.17 30.04 5.23
CA TRP A 558 3.07 29.22 4.75
C TRP A 558 2.25 28.68 5.92
N ILE A 559 0.92 28.77 5.84
CA ILE A 559 0.01 28.01 6.69
C ILE A 559 -0.43 26.77 5.93
N ILE A 560 -0.36 25.60 6.57
CA ILE A 560 -0.96 24.38 6.05
C ILE A 560 -2.09 23.98 6.99
N ALA A 561 -3.32 24.04 6.51
CA ALA A 561 -4.50 23.65 7.25
C ALA A 561 -4.73 22.14 7.12
N GLY A 562 -4.41 21.40 8.17
CA GLY A 562 -4.55 19.94 8.24
C GLY A 562 -3.22 19.25 8.51
N SER A 563 -3.22 18.38 9.52
CA SER A 563 -2.05 17.65 10.03
C SER A 563 -1.99 16.19 9.55
N GLY A 564 -2.77 15.83 8.53
CA GLY A 564 -2.74 14.51 7.91
C GLY A 564 -1.52 14.31 7.00
N GLY A 565 -1.38 13.11 6.42
CA GLY A 565 -0.23 12.76 5.58
C GLY A 565 0.00 13.71 4.40
N THR A 566 -1.08 14.19 3.77
CA THR A 566 -0.97 15.21 2.70
C THR A 566 -0.42 16.55 3.22
N GLY A 567 -0.83 16.99 4.41
CA GLY A 567 -0.32 18.24 5.00
C GLY A 567 1.16 18.15 5.37
N VAL A 568 1.59 17.01 5.90
CA VAL A 568 3.01 16.71 6.20
C VAL A 568 3.84 16.65 4.92
N ALA A 569 3.38 15.94 3.90
CA ALA A 569 4.08 15.89 2.61
C ALA A 569 4.22 17.29 2.00
N ASN A 570 3.13 18.07 1.98
CA ASN A 570 3.16 19.45 1.46
C ASN A 570 4.12 20.36 2.23
N ALA A 571 4.23 20.18 3.55
CA ALA A 571 5.22 20.90 4.36
C ALA A 571 6.64 20.55 3.92
N GLU A 572 6.95 19.26 3.77
CA GLU A 572 8.27 18.79 3.31
C GLU A 572 8.60 19.37 1.93
N ILE A 573 7.66 19.34 0.97
CA ILE A 573 7.84 19.88 -0.39
C ILE A 573 8.23 21.36 -0.35
N ILE A 574 7.49 22.16 0.41
CA ILE A 574 7.75 23.61 0.56
C ILE A 574 9.11 23.84 1.22
N LEU A 575 9.41 23.15 2.33
CA LEU A 575 10.63 23.35 3.11
C LEU A 575 11.90 22.91 2.37
N ARG A 576 11.81 21.84 1.57
CA ARG A 576 12.94 21.35 0.76
C ARG A 576 13.21 22.25 -0.44
N THR A 577 12.16 22.71 -1.11
CA THR A 577 12.31 23.48 -2.35
C THR A 577 12.66 24.94 -2.06
N ASN A 578 12.15 25.51 -0.97
CA ASN A 578 12.45 26.87 -0.54
C ASN A 578 13.16 26.87 0.83
N LEU A 579 14.48 27.05 0.82
CA LEU A 579 15.33 27.02 2.01
C LEU A 579 15.03 28.13 3.02
N ASP A 580 14.38 29.22 2.59
CA ASP A 580 13.98 30.34 3.46
C ASP A 580 12.55 30.20 3.99
N ALA A 581 11.81 29.18 3.54
CA ALA A 581 10.42 28.97 3.93
C ALA A 581 10.29 28.57 5.40
N HIS A 582 9.23 29.09 6.02
CA HIS A 582 8.72 28.68 7.32
C HIS A 582 7.28 28.20 7.15
N VAL A 583 6.96 27.06 7.74
CA VAL A 583 5.68 26.38 7.60
C VAL A 583 5.04 26.20 8.97
N THR A 584 3.79 26.63 9.11
CA THR A 584 2.95 26.33 10.27
C THR A 584 1.83 25.40 9.86
N ILE A 585 1.87 24.14 10.31
CA ILE A 585 0.79 23.18 10.13
C ILE A 585 -0.23 23.40 11.25
N ILE A 586 -1.49 23.65 10.93
CA ILE A 586 -2.57 23.83 11.91
C ILE A 586 -3.65 22.78 11.65
N GLY A 587 -3.96 21.95 12.65
CA GLY A 587 -5.03 20.96 12.51
C GLY A 587 -5.29 20.18 13.78
N SER A 588 -6.03 19.09 13.66
CA SER A 588 -6.18 18.11 14.74
C SER A 588 -4.85 17.42 15.09
N SER A 589 -4.86 16.50 16.04
CA SER A 589 -3.69 15.62 16.23
C SER A 589 -3.35 14.90 14.92
N PRO A 590 -2.06 14.86 14.53
CA PRO A 590 -1.61 14.06 13.39
C PRO A 590 -2.03 12.59 13.55
N PRO A 591 -2.43 11.89 12.46
CA PRO A 591 -2.72 10.46 12.50
C PRO A 591 -1.55 9.64 13.06
N ALA A 592 -1.84 8.60 13.85
CA ALA A 592 -0.83 7.77 14.48
C ALA A 592 0.16 7.16 13.48
N ALA A 593 -0.33 6.74 12.30
CA ALA A 593 0.49 6.16 11.24
C ALA A 593 1.70 7.04 10.84
N LEU A 594 1.56 8.37 10.91
CA LEU A 594 2.67 9.28 10.56
C LEU A 594 3.86 9.11 11.50
N GLN A 595 3.63 8.81 12.78
CA GLN A 595 4.71 8.59 13.75
C GLN A 595 5.54 7.33 13.44
N HIS A 596 4.97 6.42 12.66
CA HIS A 596 5.59 5.15 12.28
C HIS A 596 6.16 5.18 10.85
N GLN A 597 5.98 6.27 10.11
CA GLN A 597 6.60 6.49 8.80
C GLN A 597 8.01 7.06 8.95
N VAL A 598 8.80 7.00 7.88
CA VAL A 598 10.15 7.58 7.86
C VAL A 598 10.08 9.11 7.75
N GLN A 599 9.20 9.61 6.86
CA GLN A 599 9.10 11.03 6.51
C GLN A 599 8.86 11.95 7.72
N TYR A 600 7.85 11.66 8.54
CA TYR A 600 7.38 12.60 9.55
C TYR A 600 8.39 12.80 10.71
N PRO A 601 8.97 11.75 11.32
CA PRO A 601 10.04 11.91 12.31
C PRO A 601 11.28 12.62 11.75
N GLU A 602 11.70 12.32 10.52
CA GLU A 602 12.83 13.01 9.86
C GLU A 602 12.53 14.50 9.69
N MET A 603 11.35 14.84 9.17
CA MET A 603 10.91 16.22 8.97
C MET A 603 10.88 17.01 10.29
N LEU A 604 10.39 16.39 11.39
CA LEU A 604 10.42 17.01 12.72
C LEU A 604 11.85 17.26 13.20
N ALA A 605 12.73 16.26 13.07
CA ALA A 605 14.12 16.38 13.48
C ALA A 605 14.87 17.47 12.70
N GLU A 606 14.59 17.60 11.41
CA GLU A 606 15.27 18.54 10.52
C GLU A 606 14.74 19.98 10.65
N TYR A 607 13.42 20.16 10.76
CA TYR A 607 12.81 21.50 10.61
C TYR A 607 12.13 22.04 11.87
N ALA A 608 11.77 21.21 12.85
CA ALA A 608 11.03 21.65 14.04
C ALA A 608 11.93 21.93 15.27
N GLY A 609 13.23 21.68 15.18
CA GLY A 609 14.22 21.94 16.24
C GLY A 609 14.97 23.27 16.09
N GLY A 610 15.61 23.74 17.16
CA GLY A 610 16.46 24.94 17.20
C GLY A 610 15.77 26.20 17.74
N ASP A 611 16.51 27.30 17.82
CA ASP A 611 16.03 28.59 18.34
C ASP A 611 15.06 29.31 17.37
N ASP A 612 15.13 28.98 16.07
CA ASP A 612 14.26 29.51 15.00
C ASP A 612 13.77 28.36 14.10
N PRO A 613 12.77 27.57 14.57
CA PRO A 613 12.30 26.40 13.84
C PRO A 613 11.55 26.83 12.56
N ARG A 614 11.92 26.20 11.44
CA ARG A 614 11.26 26.41 10.13
C ARG A 614 9.91 25.69 10.04
N LEU A 615 9.64 24.75 10.93
CA LEU A 615 8.37 24.03 11.03
C LEU A 615 7.74 24.21 12.41
N THR A 616 6.50 24.67 12.45
CA THR A 616 5.68 24.71 13.67
C THR A 616 4.41 23.88 13.48
N ILE A 617 3.99 23.14 14.51
CA ILE A 617 2.73 22.39 14.51
C ILE A 617 1.79 22.95 15.57
N GLY A 618 0.64 23.41 15.12
CA GLY A 618 -0.46 23.93 15.92
C GLY A 618 -1.64 22.96 15.99
N LYS A 619 -2.27 22.90 17.16
CA LYS A 619 -3.50 22.15 17.40
C LYS A 619 -4.69 23.10 17.42
N GLU A 620 -5.54 23.05 16.40
CA GLU A 620 -6.79 23.80 16.33
C GLU A 620 -7.71 23.19 15.24
N GLN A 621 -9.02 23.34 15.39
CA GLN A 621 -9.94 23.09 14.28
C GLN A 621 -9.92 24.30 13.34
N VAL A 622 -9.52 24.09 12.09
CA VAL A 622 -9.47 25.16 11.09
C VAL A 622 -10.89 25.50 10.62
N GLY A 623 -11.29 26.76 10.81
CA GLY A 623 -12.54 27.33 10.29
C GLY A 623 -12.47 27.70 8.81
N ALA A 624 -13.31 28.65 8.38
CA ALA A 624 -13.20 29.21 7.04
C ALA A 624 -11.88 29.97 6.87
N ILE A 625 -11.38 30.08 5.63
CA ILE A 625 -10.17 30.84 5.36
C ILE A 625 -10.35 32.32 5.75
N GLU A 626 -9.36 32.87 6.47
CA GLU A 626 -9.33 34.27 6.88
C GLU A 626 -8.17 35.02 6.21
N THR A 627 -8.46 36.20 5.67
CA THR A 627 -7.50 37.03 4.92
C THR A 627 -7.51 38.46 5.45
N TYR A 628 -6.35 39.12 5.48
CA TYR A 628 -6.22 40.53 5.82
C TYR A 628 -5.21 41.25 4.92
N ARG A 629 -5.23 42.59 4.94
CA ARG A 629 -4.27 43.43 4.22
C ARG A 629 -3.03 43.64 5.10
N HIS A 630 -1.89 43.12 4.68
CA HIS A 630 -0.61 43.30 5.37
C HIS A 630 -0.06 44.72 5.19
N GLU A 631 0.90 45.13 6.04
CA GLU A 631 1.56 46.44 5.98
C GLU A 631 2.29 46.67 4.65
N SER A 632 2.73 45.60 3.99
CA SER A 632 3.29 45.63 2.63
C SER A 632 2.26 45.96 1.54
N GLY A 633 0.97 46.02 1.87
CA GLY A 633 -0.13 46.20 0.93
C GLY A 633 -0.62 44.92 0.25
N GLU A 634 -0.01 43.77 0.57
CA GLU A 634 -0.39 42.46 0.05
C GLU A 634 -1.51 41.79 0.87
N THR A 635 -2.24 40.87 0.24
CA THR A 635 -3.17 39.98 0.96
C THR A 635 -2.40 38.88 1.67
N TRP A 636 -2.59 38.74 2.98
CA TRP A 636 -2.03 37.70 3.83
C TRP A 636 -3.13 36.87 4.48
N PHE A 637 -2.78 35.67 4.90
CA PHE A 637 -3.66 34.72 5.59
C PHE A 637 -3.36 34.71 7.08
N HIS A 638 -4.36 34.42 7.89
CA HIS A 638 -4.15 34.19 9.31
C HIS A 638 -5.04 33.08 9.85
N ALA A 639 -4.57 32.43 10.91
CA ALA A 639 -5.31 31.43 11.65
C ALA A 639 -4.81 31.38 13.09
N ASP A 640 -5.74 31.38 14.04
CA ASP A 640 -5.41 31.16 15.45
C ASP A 640 -5.14 29.67 15.70
N TYR A 641 -4.19 29.37 16.59
CA TYR A 641 -3.86 28.01 16.98
C TYR A 641 -3.25 27.92 18.39
N VAL A 642 -3.30 26.74 18.99
CA VAL A 642 -2.51 26.41 20.18
C VAL A 642 -1.22 25.70 19.75
N ASP A 643 -0.07 26.25 20.09
CA ASP A 643 1.24 25.65 19.83
C ASP A 643 1.33 24.28 20.52
N ALA A 644 1.63 23.23 19.76
CA ALA A 644 1.65 21.87 20.29
C ALA A 644 2.77 21.63 21.31
N ASN A 645 3.85 22.41 21.25
CA ASN A 645 5.02 22.28 22.10
C ASN A 645 4.90 23.14 23.37
N THR A 646 4.43 24.38 23.24
CA THR A 646 4.37 25.31 24.37
C THR A 646 2.99 25.40 25.03
N GLY A 647 1.93 24.98 24.35
CA GLY A 647 0.54 25.15 24.82
C GLY A 647 0.04 26.60 24.76
N GLU A 648 0.82 27.52 24.19
CA GLU A 648 0.45 28.92 24.07
C GLU A 648 -0.50 29.14 22.89
N ARG A 649 -1.48 30.04 23.07
CA ARG A 649 -2.30 30.53 21.96
C ARG A 649 -1.49 31.51 21.13
N LYS A 650 -1.43 31.27 19.83
CA LYS A 650 -0.72 32.08 18.85
C LYS A 650 -1.61 32.29 17.63
N THR A 651 -1.27 33.30 16.82
CA THR A 651 -1.88 33.52 15.52
C THR A 651 -0.82 33.33 14.46
N ALA A 652 -1.00 32.33 13.60
CA ALA A 652 -0.16 32.17 12.42
C ALA A 652 -0.55 33.25 11.41
N ARG A 653 0.44 33.90 10.79
CA ARG A 653 0.26 34.87 9.71
C ARG A 653 1.20 34.53 8.59
N ALA A 654 0.68 34.38 7.38
CA ALA A 654 1.43 33.84 6.27
C ALA A 654 1.08 34.51 4.94
N GLY A 655 2.08 34.57 4.06
CA GLY A 655 1.90 34.99 2.68
C GLY A 655 1.29 33.89 1.81
N GLY A 656 1.40 32.62 2.22
CA GLY A 656 0.82 31.46 1.52
C GLY A 656 -0.06 30.59 2.43
N TYR A 657 -1.01 29.90 1.84
CA TYR A 657 -1.97 29.02 2.51
C TYR A 657 -2.24 27.77 1.67
N VAL A 658 -2.15 26.59 2.30
CA VAL A 658 -2.46 25.29 1.70
C VAL A 658 -3.55 24.61 2.53
N THR A 659 -4.58 24.07 1.89
CA THR A 659 -5.57 23.21 2.58
C THR A 659 -5.23 21.73 2.39
N SER A 660 -5.28 20.96 3.46
CA SER A 660 -5.02 19.52 3.54
C SER A 660 -5.89 18.89 4.62
N LEU A 661 -7.17 19.27 4.64
CA LEU A 661 -8.15 18.96 5.69
C LEU A 661 -8.83 17.59 5.52
N GLY A 662 -8.42 16.79 4.54
CA GLY A 662 -9.08 15.55 4.16
C GLY A 662 -9.84 15.70 2.85
N ARG A 663 -10.55 14.65 2.44
CA ARG A 663 -11.06 14.50 1.07
C ARG A 663 -12.57 14.69 0.96
N THR A 664 -13.03 15.21 -0.18
CA THR A 664 -14.44 15.57 -0.48
C THR A 664 -15.30 14.41 -1.01
N ASN A 665 -14.68 13.28 -1.31
CA ASN A 665 -15.27 12.03 -1.81
C ASN A 665 -16.37 12.20 -2.90
N PRO A 666 -16.10 12.95 -4.00
CA PRO A 666 -16.97 12.98 -5.17
C PRO A 666 -16.85 11.68 -5.99
N LEU A 667 -17.73 11.51 -6.99
CA LEU A 667 -17.46 10.55 -8.05
C LEU A 667 -16.08 10.83 -8.71
N PRO A 668 -15.34 9.78 -9.08
CA PRO A 668 -14.12 9.92 -9.87
C PRO A 668 -14.35 10.83 -11.09
N PRO A 669 -13.44 11.76 -11.42
CA PRO A 669 -13.63 12.68 -12.55
C PRO A 669 -13.93 12.00 -13.89
N ALA A 670 -13.38 10.79 -14.09
CA ALA A 670 -13.65 9.98 -15.28
C ALA A 670 -15.12 9.57 -15.43
N LEU A 671 -15.94 9.65 -14.38
CA LEU A 671 -17.33 9.19 -14.34
C LEU A 671 -18.36 10.31 -14.24
N GLN A 672 -17.93 11.56 -14.07
CA GLN A 672 -18.84 12.69 -13.85
C GLN A 672 -19.74 12.94 -15.07
N ASP A 673 -19.19 12.89 -16.28
CA ASP A 673 -19.94 13.08 -17.52
C ASP A 673 -20.99 11.97 -17.71
N LEU A 674 -20.58 10.70 -17.58
CA LEU A 674 -21.49 9.56 -17.61
C LEU A 674 -22.62 9.70 -16.58
N ALA A 675 -22.29 10.05 -15.33
CA ALA A 675 -23.28 10.21 -14.27
C ALA A 675 -24.30 11.31 -14.59
N ASN A 676 -23.84 12.44 -15.14
CA ASN A 676 -24.70 13.54 -15.55
C ASN A 676 -25.60 13.14 -16.73
N GLU A 677 -25.05 12.48 -17.75
CA GLU A 677 -25.81 12.01 -18.92
C GLU A 677 -26.89 10.98 -18.53
N VAL A 678 -26.57 10.07 -17.59
CA VAL A 678 -27.54 9.08 -17.06
C VAL A 678 -28.68 9.77 -16.32
N ARG A 679 -28.37 10.72 -15.42
CA ARG A 679 -29.38 11.47 -14.67
C ARG A 679 -30.27 12.32 -15.58
N ASP A 680 -29.69 12.96 -16.58
CA ASP A 680 -30.41 13.79 -17.55
C ASP A 680 -31.44 12.99 -18.35
N ARG A 681 -31.19 11.69 -18.55
CA ARG A 681 -32.11 10.74 -19.19
C ARG A 681 -33.04 10.05 -18.21
N GLY A 682 -33.05 10.46 -16.93
CA GLY A 682 -33.88 9.87 -15.88
C GLY A 682 -33.42 8.48 -15.42
N GLY A 683 -32.16 8.13 -15.67
CA GLY A 683 -31.54 6.89 -15.20
C GLY A 683 -31.10 6.94 -13.73
N GLU A 684 -30.67 5.79 -13.23
CA GLU A 684 -30.26 5.57 -11.85
C GLU A 684 -28.80 5.12 -11.76
N ILE A 685 -28.16 5.42 -10.63
CA ILE A 685 -26.78 5.00 -10.35
C ILE A 685 -26.77 4.32 -8.99
N SER A 686 -26.27 3.08 -8.94
CA SER A 686 -26.09 2.31 -7.71
C SER A 686 -24.63 1.88 -7.55
N GLY A 687 -24.26 1.47 -6.33
CA GLY A 687 -22.90 1.03 -6.04
C GLY A 687 -22.84 -0.11 -5.04
N ASP A 688 -21.84 -0.98 -5.24
CA ASP A 688 -21.52 -2.12 -4.37
C ASP A 688 -20.03 -2.10 -4.05
N LEU A 689 -19.65 -2.57 -2.86
CA LEU A 689 -18.26 -2.91 -2.56
C LEU A 689 -17.89 -4.21 -3.27
N LEU A 690 -16.63 -4.31 -3.72
CA LEU A 690 -16.08 -5.48 -4.38
C LEU A 690 -15.10 -6.19 -3.44
N PHE A 691 -15.32 -7.49 -3.27
CA PHE A 691 -14.44 -8.38 -2.52
C PHE A 691 -14.03 -9.58 -3.37
N ASP A 692 -12.85 -10.14 -3.13
CA ASP A 692 -12.50 -11.44 -3.71
C ASP A 692 -13.17 -12.60 -2.94
N LYS A 693 -12.95 -13.83 -3.41
CA LYS A 693 -13.48 -15.05 -2.76
C LYS A 693 -13.02 -15.27 -1.31
N ASP A 694 -11.92 -14.62 -0.91
CA ASP A 694 -11.30 -14.69 0.41
C ASP A 694 -11.68 -13.49 1.31
N ASP A 695 -12.62 -12.67 0.84
CA ASP A 695 -13.12 -11.45 1.47
C ASP A 695 -12.10 -10.31 1.51
N GLN A 696 -11.09 -10.31 0.63
CA GLN A 696 -10.18 -9.17 0.49
C GLN A 696 -10.86 -8.05 -0.30
N TYR A 697 -10.74 -6.81 0.17
CA TYR A 697 -11.30 -5.66 -0.51
C TYR A 697 -10.54 -5.36 -1.80
N ILE A 698 -11.25 -5.34 -2.93
CA ILE A 698 -10.66 -5.14 -4.27
C ILE A 698 -11.23 -3.90 -4.99
N GLY A 699 -12.11 -3.13 -4.35
CA GLY A 699 -12.61 -1.84 -4.86
C GLY A 699 -14.11 -1.65 -4.66
N TYR A 700 -14.74 -0.79 -5.45
CA TYR A 700 -16.20 -0.70 -5.53
C TYR A 700 -16.66 -0.72 -7.00
N GLY A 701 -17.86 -1.23 -7.25
CA GLY A 701 -18.49 -1.23 -8.56
C GLY A 701 -19.63 -0.22 -8.60
N LEU A 702 -19.78 0.48 -9.72
CA LEU A 702 -20.91 1.34 -10.00
C LEU A 702 -21.72 0.78 -11.17
N THR A 703 -23.04 0.82 -11.04
CA THR A 703 -23.98 0.44 -12.10
C THR A 703 -24.77 1.67 -12.51
N PHE A 704 -24.72 2.00 -13.80
CA PHE A 704 -25.44 3.10 -14.43
C PHE A 704 -26.58 2.51 -15.27
N ALA A 705 -27.81 2.65 -14.79
CA ALA A 705 -29.01 2.12 -15.43
C ALA A 705 -29.75 3.25 -16.17
N VAL A 706 -29.88 3.14 -17.49
CA VAL A 706 -30.50 4.18 -18.33
C VAL A 706 -31.10 3.55 -19.60
N ASP A 707 -32.26 4.03 -20.05
CA ASP A 707 -32.92 3.57 -21.28
C ASP A 707 -33.08 2.03 -21.37
N GLY A 708 -33.28 1.36 -20.22
CA GLY A 708 -33.41 -0.11 -20.13
C GLY A 708 -32.10 -0.89 -20.29
N ARG A 709 -30.95 -0.22 -20.20
CA ARG A 709 -29.61 -0.82 -20.24
C ARG A 709 -28.85 -0.55 -18.94
N GLU A 710 -27.93 -1.46 -18.61
CA GLU A 710 -26.99 -1.30 -17.50
C GLU A 710 -25.56 -1.23 -18.01
N HIS A 711 -24.83 -0.20 -17.57
CA HIS A 711 -23.40 -0.07 -17.76
C HIS A 711 -22.69 -0.21 -16.41
N ARG A 712 -21.66 -1.05 -16.36
CA ARG A 712 -20.87 -1.25 -15.14
C ARG A 712 -19.52 -0.62 -15.27
N VAL A 713 -19.02 -0.07 -14.17
CA VAL A 713 -17.66 0.45 -14.03
C VAL A 713 -17.13 0.02 -12.68
N ASP A 714 -15.92 -0.51 -12.63
CA ASP A 714 -15.25 -0.79 -11.37
C ASP A 714 -14.27 0.33 -11.03
N VAL A 715 -14.13 0.66 -9.76
CA VAL A 715 -13.17 1.62 -9.21
C VAL A 715 -12.26 0.91 -8.24
N ASP A 716 -10.96 0.99 -8.50
CA ASP A 716 -9.90 0.39 -7.71
C ASP A 716 -8.84 1.44 -7.33
N GLY A 717 -7.72 0.97 -6.76
CA GLY A 717 -6.64 1.82 -6.30
C GLY A 717 -7.04 2.80 -5.20
N ALA A 718 -6.27 3.88 -5.05
CA ALA A 718 -6.48 4.86 -3.97
C ALA A 718 -7.86 5.54 -4.04
N ALA A 719 -8.46 5.64 -5.23
CA ALA A 719 -9.81 6.18 -5.43
C ALA A 719 -10.87 5.31 -4.74
N SER A 720 -10.68 3.99 -4.70
CA SER A 720 -11.64 3.06 -4.11
C SER A 720 -11.84 3.25 -2.61
N TRP A 721 -10.84 3.77 -1.91
CA TRP A 721 -10.90 4.02 -0.46
C TRP A 721 -11.68 5.30 -0.09
N GLN A 722 -12.12 6.08 -1.09
CA GLN A 722 -12.95 7.26 -0.92
C GLN A 722 -14.29 7.05 -1.63
N LEU A 723 -15.27 6.52 -0.90
CA LEU A 723 -16.57 6.16 -1.45
C LEU A 723 -17.37 7.42 -1.83
N PRO A 724 -17.86 7.54 -3.07
CA PRO A 724 -18.61 8.69 -3.54
C PRO A 724 -19.85 8.95 -2.67
N ARG A 725 -19.92 10.09 -1.97
CA ARG A 725 -20.99 10.40 -0.99
C ARG A 725 -22.39 10.44 -1.60
N GLU A 726 -22.49 10.64 -2.91
CA GLU A 726 -23.76 10.63 -3.64
C GLU A 726 -24.29 9.22 -3.94
N ILE A 727 -23.44 8.19 -3.85
CA ILE A 727 -23.83 6.79 -4.02
C ILE A 727 -23.81 6.07 -2.66
N PHE A 728 -22.76 6.31 -1.87
CA PHE A 728 -22.56 5.76 -0.54
C PHE A 728 -22.82 6.85 0.50
N ALA A 729 -24.09 7.04 0.83
CA ALA A 729 -24.51 8.14 1.69
C ALA A 729 -23.84 8.09 3.08
N PRO A 730 -23.35 9.22 3.65
CA PRO A 730 -22.68 9.26 4.95
C PRO A 730 -23.47 8.63 6.10
N GLU A 731 -24.79 8.69 6.02
CA GLU A 731 -25.72 8.15 7.02
C GLU A 731 -25.67 6.61 7.11
N THR A 732 -25.19 5.92 6.07
CA THR A 732 -25.06 4.45 6.06
C THR A 732 -23.90 3.97 6.93
N GLY A 733 -22.93 4.82 7.26
CA GLY A 733 -21.73 4.44 8.00
C GLY A 733 -20.69 3.65 7.20
N ILE A 734 -20.97 3.26 5.95
CA ILE A 734 -20.14 2.32 5.19
C ILE A 734 -18.70 2.80 4.95
N GLN A 735 -18.48 4.11 4.77
CA GLN A 735 -17.13 4.68 4.68
C GLN A 735 -16.34 4.49 5.99
N ALA A 736 -17.01 4.63 7.14
CA ALA A 736 -16.37 4.42 8.44
C ALA A 736 -16.02 2.94 8.63
N ASP A 737 -16.92 2.04 8.25
CA ASP A 737 -16.68 0.59 8.30
C ASP A 737 -15.51 0.17 7.38
N LEU A 738 -15.45 0.73 6.17
CA LEU A 738 -14.35 0.53 5.23
C LEU A 738 -13.00 1.01 5.81
N ASN A 739 -13.00 2.20 6.43
CA ASN A 739 -11.80 2.73 7.09
C ASN A 739 -11.35 1.85 8.26
N GLN A 740 -12.29 1.33 9.06
CA GLN A 740 -11.98 0.43 10.18
C GLN A 740 -11.43 -0.92 9.69
N MET A 741 -12.00 -1.48 8.62
CA MET A 741 -11.46 -2.67 7.97
C MET A 741 -10.02 -2.43 7.48
N GLY A 742 -9.77 -1.30 6.81
CA GLY A 742 -8.44 -0.90 6.36
C GLY A 742 -7.43 -0.78 7.51
N LEU A 743 -7.81 -0.12 8.61
CA LEU A 743 -6.98 0.00 9.82
C LEU A 743 -6.72 -1.34 10.51
N ARG A 744 -7.66 -2.29 10.44
CA ARG A 744 -7.44 -3.65 10.97
C ARG A 744 -6.47 -4.44 10.09
N GLY A 745 -6.62 -4.38 8.77
CA GLY A 745 -5.76 -5.08 7.82
C GLY A 745 -4.33 -4.55 7.78
N LEU A 746 -4.17 -3.24 7.97
CA LEU A 746 -2.87 -2.54 8.03
C LEU A 746 -2.91 -1.49 9.15
N PRO A 747 -2.60 -1.90 10.39
CA PRO A 747 -2.55 -1.00 11.54
C PRO A 747 -1.53 0.11 11.37
N SER A 748 -1.76 1.23 12.07
CA SER A 748 -0.90 2.42 12.01
C SER A 748 0.57 2.12 12.34
N GLU A 749 0.81 1.12 13.18
CA GLU A 749 2.13 0.71 13.64
C GLU A 749 3.02 0.16 12.52
N THR A 750 2.42 -0.31 11.42
CA THR A 750 3.16 -0.70 10.21
C THR A 750 3.80 0.48 9.51
N GLY A 751 3.33 1.72 9.78
CA GLY A 751 3.62 2.93 9.00
C GLY A 751 3.03 2.94 7.59
N ASN A 752 2.46 1.82 7.17
CA ASN A 752 1.58 1.71 6.03
C ASN A 752 0.13 1.96 6.46
N ALA A 753 -0.59 2.74 5.67
CA ALA A 753 -2.01 2.98 5.88
C ALA A 753 -2.69 2.96 4.52
N ALA A 754 -3.87 2.35 4.43
CA ALA A 754 -4.69 2.49 3.24
C ALA A 754 -5.26 3.92 3.19
N PRO A 755 -5.22 4.61 2.03
CA PRO A 755 -4.66 4.19 0.73
C PRO A 755 -3.18 4.61 0.56
N GLY A 756 -2.25 3.69 0.78
CA GLY A 756 -0.80 3.88 0.60
C GLY A 756 -0.27 3.06 -0.59
N PHE A 757 0.95 3.33 -1.06
CA PHE A 757 1.49 2.72 -2.29
C PHE A 757 1.46 1.18 -2.28
N SER A 758 2.15 0.53 -1.34
CA SER A 758 2.16 -0.94 -1.21
C SER A 758 0.76 -1.55 -0.99
N PRO A 759 -0.08 -1.01 -0.09
CA PRO A 759 -1.47 -1.47 0.06
C PRO A 759 -2.30 -1.43 -1.23
N ILE A 760 -2.12 -0.38 -2.04
CA ILE A 760 -2.80 -0.24 -3.34
C ILE A 760 -2.25 -1.23 -4.37
N ALA A 761 -0.94 -1.47 -4.39
CA ALA A 761 -0.33 -2.48 -5.25
C ALA A 761 -0.90 -3.87 -4.96
N ARG A 762 -0.97 -4.27 -3.68
CA ARG A 762 -1.61 -5.52 -3.23
C ARG A 762 -3.08 -5.59 -3.66
N GLN A 763 -3.88 -4.57 -3.35
CA GLN A 763 -5.30 -4.52 -3.73
C GLN A 763 -5.49 -4.76 -5.24
N SER A 764 -4.67 -4.10 -6.05
CA SER A 764 -4.79 -4.15 -7.52
C SER A 764 -4.35 -5.51 -8.08
N ALA A 765 -3.31 -6.12 -7.50
CA ALA A 765 -2.90 -7.49 -7.82
C ALA A 765 -4.02 -8.51 -7.50
N LEU A 766 -4.65 -8.39 -6.33
CA LEU A 766 -5.77 -9.24 -5.93
C LEU A 766 -6.97 -9.06 -6.85
N ARG A 767 -7.30 -7.81 -7.21
CA ARG A 767 -8.36 -7.52 -8.17
C ARG A 767 -8.08 -8.18 -9.52
N ALA A 768 -6.87 -8.06 -10.06
CA ALA A 768 -6.51 -8.66 -11.34
C ALA A 768 -6.68 -10.18 -11.32
N ARG A 769 -6.26 -10.85 -10.23
CA ARG A 769 -6.47 -12.29 -10.02
C ARG A 769 -7.95 -12.66 -9.97
N ALA A 770 -8.73 -11.91 -9.19
CA ALA A 770 -10.18 -12.12 -9.03
C ALA A 770 -10.94 -11.96 -10.36
N VAL A 771 -10.63 -10.91 -11.12
CA VAL A 771 -11.23 -10.65 -12.44
C VAL A 771 -10.84 -11.74 -13.44
N ALA A 772 -9.58 -12.18 -13.44
CA ALA A 772 -9.13 -13.26 -14.31
C ALA A 772 -9.82 -14.61 -13.99
N ALA A 773 -10.00 -14.93 -12.70
CA ALA A 773 -10.72 -16.12 -12.25
C ALA A 773 -12.21 -16.04 -12.62
N ALA A 774 -12.85 -14.87 -12.44
CA ALA A 774 -14.23 -14.65 -12.88
C ALA A 774 -14.39 -14.84 -14.39
N ALA A 775 -13.45 -14.34 -15.20
CA ALA A 775 -13.42 -14.53 -16.64
C ALA A 775 -13.20 -16.01 -17.04
N ALA A 776 -12.54 -16.80 -16.20
CA ALA A 776 -12.36 -18.24 -16.37
C ALA A 776 -13.58 -19.09 -15.93
N GLY A 777 -14.63 -18.45 -15.39
CA GLY A 777 -15.89 -19.12 -14.99
C GLY A 777 -16.08 -19.30 -13.49
N GLU A 778 -15.17 -18.81 -12.65
CA GLU A 778 -15.34 -18.82 -11.19
C GLU A 778 -16.27 -17.67 -10.75
N THR A 779 -17.57 -17.94 -10.68
CA THR A 779 -18.60 -16.91 -10.40
C THR A 779 -18.42 -16.20 -9.06
N GLU A 780 -17.79 -16.84 -8.08
CA GLU A 780 -17.54 -16.31 -6.73
C GLU A 780 -16.20 -15.58 -6.59
N ALA A 781 -15.41 -15.47 -7.67
CA ALA A 781 -14.11 -14.82 -7.61
C ALA A 781 -14.19 -13.31 -7.34
N VAL A 782 -15.27 -12.66 -7.77
CA VAL A 782 -15.59 -11.25 -7.48
C VAL A 782 -16.98 -11.19 -6.86
N ARG A 783 -17.04 -10.90 -5.56
CA ARG A 783 -18.28 -10.71 -4.80
C ARG A 783 -18.64 -9.24 -4.75
N ARG A 784 -19.93 -8.95 -4.94
CA ARG A 784 -20.52 -7.61 -4.82
C ARG A 784 -21.37 -7.57 -3.57
N THR A 785 -21.04 -6.70 -2.62
CA THR A 785 -21.75 -6.58 -1.35
C THR A 785 -22.00 -5.13 -0.99
N SER A 786 -23.11 -4.85 -0.32
CA SER A 786 -23.42 -3.50 0.19
C SER A 786 -22.76 -3.20 1.55
N THR A 787 -22.15 -4.21 2.18
CA THR A 787 -21.54 -4.14 3.51
C THR A 787 -20.17 -4.81 3.55
N ILE A 788 -19.39 -4.46 4.57
CA ILE A 788 -18.13 -5.15 4.89
C ILE A 788 -18.43 -6.58 5.36
N PRO A 789 -17.69 -7.61 4.89
CA PRO A 789 -17.86 -8.99 5.36
C PRO A 789 -17.67 -9.13 6.88
N GLU A 790 -18.53 -9.89 7.54
CA GLU A 790 -18.53 -10.06 9.00
C GLU A 790 -17.20 -10.55 9.57
N ARG A 791 -16.43 -11.34 8.79
CA ARG A 791 -15.10 -11.83 9.19
C ARG A 791 -14.09 -10.70 9.46
N TRP A 792 -14.30 -9.52 8.88
CA TRP A 792 -13.51 -8.32 9.15
C TRP A 792 -13.91 -7.56 10.41
N GLN A 793 -15.00 -7.95 11.09
CA GLN A 793 -15.37 -7.40 12.38
C GLN A 793 -14.59 -8.11 13.50
N ARG A 794 -14.19 -7.36 14.53
CA ARG A 794 -13.55 -7.96 15.71
C ARG A 794 -14.63 -8.59 16.60
N PRO A 795 -14.39 -9.79 17.16
CA PRO A 795 -15.29 -10.34 18.17
C PRO A 795 -15.43 -9.38 19.35
N ASP A 796 -16.65 -9.20 19.86
CA ASP A 796 -16.91 -8.29 20.99
C ASP A 796 -16.14 -8.76 22.23
N LEU A 797 -15.19 -7.93 22.70
CA LEU A 797 -14.36 -8.23 23.87
C LEU A 797 -15.18 -8.31 25.18
N LYS A 798 -16.43 -7.84 25.18
CA LYS A 798 -17.34 -7.92 26.33
C LYS A 798 -17.87 -9.34 26.57
N ASP A 799 -17.95 -10.17 25.52
CA ASP A 799 -18.40 -11.56 25.64
C ASP A 799 -17.31 -12.51 26.15
N LEU A 800 -16.06 -12.02 26.28
CA LEU A 800 -14.95 -12.73 26.91
C LEU A 800 -14.84 -12.45 28.43
N GLY A 801 -15.80 -11.70 29.00
CA GLY A 801 -15.83 -11.23 30.39
C GLY A 801 -15.97 -12.30 31.48
N ASP A 802 -16.10 -13.59 31.13
CA ASP A 802 -16.20 -14.69 32.10
C ASP A 802 -14.85 -15.38 32.44
N LEU A 803 -13.72 -14.90 31.92
CA LEU A 803 -12.39 -15.40 32.32
C LEU A 803 -11.73 -14.48 33.37
N LYS A 804 -12.14 -14.68 34.62
CA LYS A 804 -11.74 -13.92 35.81
C LYS A 804 -10.38 -14.30 36.44
N ASP A 805 -9.49 -15.00 35.72
CA ASP A 805 -8.26 -15.58 36.30
C ASP A 805 -6.94 -14.93 35.83
N LEU A 806 -6.94 -13.65 35.42
CA LEU A 806 -5.71 -12.94 35.01
C LEU A 806 -5.37 -11.71 35.87
N THR A 807 -5.91 -11.59 37.08
CA THR A 807 -5.60 -10.48 38.00
C THR A 807 -4.44 -10.71 38.97
N ASP A 808 -3.81 -11.89 38.99
CA ASP A 808 -2.79 -12.23 40.01
C ASP A 808 -1.34 -11.83 39.67
N LEU A 809 -1.13 -10.84 38.78
CA LEU A 809 0.20 -10.24 38.54
C LEU A 809 0.29 -8.75 38.89
N LYS A 810 -0.71 -8.20 39.59
CA LYS A 810 -0.68 -6.82 40.10
C LYS A 810 -0.43 -6.79 41.61
N ASP A 811 0.84 -6.93 41.99
CA ASP A 811 1.32 -6.33 43.23
C ASP A 811 2.81 -5.99 43.10
N LEU A 812 3.10 -4.76 42.66
CA LEU A 812 3.89 -3.77 43.41
C LEU A 812 4.25 -2.55 42.51
N ARG A 813 3.63 -1.41 42.87
CA ARG A 813 4.09 0.00 42.77
C ARG A 813 3.63 0.88 41.59
N ASP A 814 2.57 1.64 41.91
CA ASP A 814 2.37 3.11 41.79
C ASP A 814 2.69 3.83 40.45
N PRO A 815 1.68 4.27 39.68
CA PRO A 815 1.84 4.87 38.35
C PRO A 815 2.03 6.40 38.34
N SER A 816 2.75 6.98 39.30
CA SER A 816 2.94 8.44 39.40
C SER A 816 4.34 8.97 39.05
N GLN A 817 5.23 8.18 38.46
CA GLN A 817 6.52 8.65 37.93
C GLN A 817 6.90 7.97 36.60
N ALA A 818 6.32 8.41 35.50
CA ALA A 818 6.82 8.13 34.15
C ALA A 818 6.51 9.32 33.22
N ALA A 819 7.21 10.43 33.44
CA ALA A 819 7.32 11.53 32.49
C ALA A 819 8.68 12.21 32.70
N ASN A 820 9.67 11.77 31.92
CA ASN A 820 10.78 12.55 31.37
C ASN A 820 11.88 11.60 30.85
N PRO A 821 12.40 11.77 29.63
CA PRO A 821 13.62 11.08 29.20
C PRO A 821 14.83 11.69 29.93
N PRO A 822 15.83 10.90 30.37
CA PRO A 822 17.03 11.46 30.95
C PRO A 822 17.89 12.10 29.86
N SER A 823 18.10 13.41 29.97
CA SER A 823 19.19 14.12 29.29
C SER A 823 20.51 13.79 30.00
N THR A 824 21.42 13.09 29.34
CA THR A 824 22.83 13.05 29.74
C THR A 824 23.70 13.18 28.48
N GLY A 825 24.27 14.37 28.29
CA GLY A 825 25.35 14.55 27.32
C GLY A 825 26.61 13.81 27.81
N PRO A 826 27.41 13.21 26.91
CA PRO A 826 28.71 12.70 27.30
C PRO A 826 29.79 13.77 27.13
N GLU A 827 30.46 14.09 28.23
CA GLU A 827 31.79 14.69 28.24
C GLU A 827 32.76 13.84 27.38
N ARG A 828 33.60 14.53 26.60
CA ARG A 828 34.74 13.96 25.85
C ARG A 828 35.78 13.36 26.80
N PRO A 829 36.24 12.12 26.53
CA PRO A 829 37.60 11.71 26.86
C PRO A 829 38.50 11.72 25.63
N GLN A 830 39.75 12.09 25.85
CA GLN A 830 40.80 12.32 24.88
C GLN A 830 41.27 11.04 24.15
N ARG A 831 41.69 11.27 22.91
CA ARG A 831 42.30 10.35 21.94
C ARG A 831 43.68 9.86 22.40
N PRO A 832 44.00 8.57 22.23
CA PRO A 832 45.36 8.14 21.90
C PRO A 832 45.42 7.56 20.49
N GLU A 833 46.60 7.72 19.89
CA GLU A 833 46.96 7.49 18.49
C GLU A 833 47.04 6.00 18.11
N ASN A 834 46.62 5.69 16.89
CA ASN A 834 46.85 4.41 16.21
C ASN A 834 48.22 4.41 15.50
N PRO A 835 48.95 3.29 15.50
CA PRO A 835 49.78 2.92 14.36
C PRO A 835 49.41 1.53 13.82
N GLY A 836 49.39 1.41 12.48
CA GLY A 836 49.65 0.14 11.80
C GLY A 836 48.48 -0.49 11.04
N ARG A 837 48.38 -0.14 9.76
CA ARG A 837 47.66 -0.88 8.71
C ARG A 837 48.53 -2.08 8.26
N PRO A 838 47.92 -3.20 7.86
CA PRO A 838 48.42 -3.86 6.64
C PRO A 838 47.33 -4.13 5.60
N GLU A 839 47.83 -4.32 4.39
CA GLU A 839 47.21 -4.29 3.07
C GLU A 839 46.26 -5.45 2.75
N THR A 840 45.29 -5.16 1.89
CA THR A 840 44.43 -6.12 1.20
C THR A 840 45.09 -6.55 -0.12
N PRO A 841 45.09 -7.84 -0.52
CA PRO A 841 45.44 -8.24 -1.88
C PRO A 841 44.18 -8.37 -2.77
N THR A 842 44.32 -7.85 -3.99
CA THR A 842 43.42 -7.97 -5.15
C THR A 842 43.25 -9.42 -5.64
N PRO A 843 42.06 -9.86 -6.08
CA PRO A 843 41.87 -11.13 -6.80
C PRO A 843 41.93 -10.97 -8.34
N PRO A 844 42.33 -12.01 -9.10
CA PRO A 844 42.25 -12.03 -10.57
C PRO A 844 40.92 -12.57 -11.12
N GLN A 845 40.71 -12.25 -12.39
CA GLN A 845 39.55 -12.42 -13.29
C GLN A 845 38.99 -13.84 -13.56
N GLU A 846 37.69 -13.81 -13.92
CA GLU A 846 36.94 -14.57 -14.94
C GLU A 846 36.70 -16.08 -14.80
N THR A 847 35.42 -16.48 -14.77
CA THR A 847 34.86 -17.53 -15.66
C THR A 847 33.31 -17.59 -15.63
N SER A 848 32.72 -17.46 -16.82
CA SER A 848 31.50 -18.10 -17.37
C SER A 848 30.23 -18.29 -16.52
N THR A 849 29.18 -17.53 -16.87
CA THR A 849 27.78 -17.65 -16.42
C THR A 849 26.95 -18.63 -17.26
N PRO A 850 26.06 -19.42 -16.64
CA PRO A 850 24.76 -19.77 -17.25
C PRO A 850 23.58 -19.25 -16.40
N GLY A 851 22.47 -18.97 -17.10
CA GLY A 851 21.27 -18.21 -16.68
C GLY A 851 20.61 -18.57 -15.36
N ILE A 852 20.13 -17.53 -14.67
CA ILE A 852 19.46 -17.55 -13.37
C ILE A 852 17.95 -17.43 -13.58
N ALA A 853 17.19 -18.33 -12.94
CA ALA A 853 15.73 -18.37 -12.95
C ALA A 853 15.16 -17.57 -11.76
N GLY A 854 14.06 -16.83 -12.03
CA GLY A 854 13.38 -15.95 -11.07
C GLY A 854 12.61 -16.67 -9.97
N SER A 855 12.28 -15.89 -8.95
CA SER A 855 11.63 -16.23 -7.68
C SER A 855 10.45 -17.21 -7.75
N HIS A 856 10.51 -18.30 -6.99
CA HIS A 856 9.42 -19.28 -6.84
C HIS A 856 8.96 -19.39 -5.37
N LEU A 857 8.00 -18.54 -5.00
CA LEU A 857 7.07 -18.77 -3.89
C LEU A 857 6.07 -19.88 -4.30
N TRP A 858 5.73 -20.76 -3.35
CA TRP A 858 4.80 -21.92 -3.44
C TRP A 858 5.35 -23.23 -4.02
N GLN A 859 6.02 -24.03 -3.18
CA GLN A 859 6.10 -25.48 -3.37
C GLN A 859 5.97 -26.23 -2.03
N MET A 860 4.72 -26.45 -1.62
CA MET A 860 4.36 -27.79 -1.11
C MET A 860 3.68 -28.51 -2.27
N GLY A 861 4.24 -29.67 -2.66
CA GLY A 861 3.75 -30.57 -3.70
C GLY A 861 4.27 -30.27 -5.13
N MET A 862 5.24 -31.07 -5.59
CA MET A 862 5.34 -31.67 -6.95
C MET A 862 6.75 -32.30 -7.21
N PRO A 863 6.84 -33.51 -7.82
CA PRO A 863 8.08 -34.23 -8.09
C PRO A 863 8.80 -33.83 -9.40
N GLN A 864 10.13 -33.94 -9.42
CA GLN A 864 10.95 -33.89 -10.64
C GLN A 864 10.99 -35.26 -11.32
N GLY A 865 10.40 -35.37 -12.52
CA GLY A 865 10.47 -36.57 -13.35
C GLY A 865 11.81 -36.72 -14.06
N GLY A 866 12.51 -37.82 -13.81
CA GLY A 866 13.74 -38.21 -14.49
C GLY A 866 13.53 -38.87 -15.87
N ALA A 867 14.41 -38.49 -16.80
CA ALA A 867 14.92 -39.20 -17.98
C ALA A 867 13.96 -39.70 -19.09
N ASN A 868 13.88 -38.93 -20.19
CA ASN A 868 14.37 -39.34 -21.53
C ASN A 868 13.97 -38.31 -22.60
N ARG A 869 14.94 -37.58 -23.15
CA ARG A 869 14.78 -36.86 -24.43
C ARG A 869 16.06 -37.01 -25.27
N PRO A 870 15.97 -37.39 -26.55
CA PRO A 870 17.14 -37.58 -27.41
C PRO A 870 17.79 -36.22 -27.77
N PRO A 871 19.08 -36.19 -28.16
CA PRO A 871 19.80 -34.94 -28.39
C PRO A 871 19.25 -34.22 -29.63
N ALA A 872 18.91 -32.94 -29.48
CA ALA A 872 18.58 -32.04 -30.58
C ALA A 872 19.87 -31.51 -31.25
N PRO A 873 19.83 -31.16 -32.55
CA PRO A 873 21.03 -30.96 -33.36
C PRO A 873 21.69 -29.59 -33.12
N VAL A 874 23.01 -29.58 -33.34
CA VAL A 874 23.92 -28.41 -33.23
C VAL A 874 23.45 -27.27 -34.14
N GLN A 875 23.09 -26.13 -33.56
CA GLN A 875 22.93 -24.85 -34.28
C GLN A 875 24.24 -24.06 -34.25
N GLN A 876 24.68 -23.63 -35.43
CA GLN A 876 25.84 -22.75 -35.65
C GLN A 876 25.55 -21.33 -35.13
N PRO A 877 26.59 -20.57 -34.71
CA PRO A 877 26.42 -19.21 -34.21
C PRO A 877 25.99 -18.25 -35.32
N GLN A 878 24.84 -17.59 -35.14
CA GLN A 878 24.41 -16.48 -35.97
C GLN A 878 25.23 -15.23 -35.66
N GLN A 879 25.57 -14.53 -36.75
CA GLN A 879 26.44 -13.36 -36.84
C GLN A 879 25.89 -12.16 -36.04
N GLN A 880 26.80 -11.41 -35.40
CA GLN A 880 26.53 -10.08 -34.87
C GLN A 880 26.18 -9.09 -36.01
N PRO A 881 25.22 -8.17 -35.84
CA PRO A 881 25.04 -7.06 -36.76
C PRO A 881 26.14 -5.98 -36.56
N PRO A 882 26.56 -5.29 -37.64
CA PRO A 882 27.74 -4.41 -37.63
C PRO A 882 27.50 -3.09 -36.89
N GLY A 883 28.54 -2.63 -36.18
CA GLY A 883 28.55 -1.35 -35.47
C GLY A 883 28.46 -0.16 -36.42
N HIS A 884 27.61 0.80 -36.08
CA HIS A 884 27.57 2.10 -36.73
C HIS A 884 28.63 3.02 -36.11
N GLU A 885 29.72 3.23 -36.85
CA GLU A 885 30.64 4.33 -36.64
C GLU A 885 29.94 5.68 -36.90
N ARG A 886 30.22 6.61 -36.01
CA ARG A 886 29.76 8.00 -36.01
C ARG A 886 30.59 8.80 -37.03
N PRO A 887 30.00 9.54 -37.99
CA PRO A 887 30.75 10.53 -38.76
C PRO A 887 30.76 11.87 -38.00
N GLU A 888 31.95 12.46 -37.89
CA GLU A 888 32.18 13.81 -37.38
C GLU A 888 31.77 14.92 -38.39
N PRO A 889 31.62 16.19 -37.94
CA PRO A 889 30.71 17.16 -38.55
C PRO A 889 31.36 17.98 -39.67
N GLY A 890 30.58 18.24 -40.72
CA GLY A 890 30.96 19.09 -41.86
C GLY A 890 29.86 20.06 -42.26
N VAL A 891 30.17 21.34 -42.15
CA VAL A 891 29.37 22.54 -42.45
C VAL A 891 29.15 22.72 -43.96
N ALA A 892 27.94 23.11 -44.39
CA ALA A 892 27.64 24.30 -45.24
C ALA A 892 26.35 24.17 -46.11
N MET A 893 25.41 25.10 -45.86
CA MET A 893 24.71 25.99 -46.80
C MET A 893 24.06 25.44 -48.09
N GLY A 894 22.76 25.76 -48.26
CA GLY A 894 22.27 26.37 -49.50
C GLY A 894 20.98 25.80 -50.10
N ASP A 895 19.98 26.69 -50.16
CA ASP A 895 18.68 26.70 -50.89
C ASP A 895 17.52 25.79 -50.46
#